data_AF-A0A848CC92-F1
#
_entry.id   AF-A0A848CC92-F1
#
_cell.length_a   1.000
_cell.length_b   1.000
_cell.length_c   1.000
_cell.angle_alpha   90.00
_cell.angle_beta   90.00
_cell.angle_gamma   90.00
#
_symmetry.space_group_name_H-M   'P 1'
#
loop_
_entity.id
_entity.type
_entity.pdbx_description
1 polymer ?
#
loop_
_entity_poly.entity_id
_entity_poly.type
_entity_poly.pdbx_seq_one_letter_code
_entity_poly.pdbx_strand_id
1 'polypeptide(L)'
;MSHTAPKTLSDYRKDIDSALEDSFLRRTLDTFAVAYRANREAVFKEVDERGLIKQIADAKDDACKHMEELYEQFRRVAEERGVHVHRAATAEDANRIIASIARENNVKRVIKSKSMTAEEIQLNPYLEKEGFIVDETDLGEWIIQLRHEGPSHMVMPAIHLSRYQVADDFTKETGVKQDAEDIQRLVKVARVQLRRKFINGDMGISGCNFAVAEMGAVSTVTNEGNARMVTTLPRVHVAIAGLDKLVPNLEVALTALQVLPRNATAQRLTAYATFMAGAGECGACEDNKKVMHVVFLDNGRTEIARDPLFSQIFRCVRCGACANVCPVFRLVGGHKMGYIYIGAIGLILTYFFHGKDKAKVLCQNCVGCESCKNVCAGGIDLPRLIREIRSRLTDEQGGGVEGTLMAAVMKNRKMFHSLLKFASYAQKPFTGGTQFQRHLPAMFLGKHGFKALPAIANEAFRDRWAKIAPRVATPRYRVAIFGGCAQDFIYPEQLEACVKVLGARGVAVEYPMAQTCCGLPLEMMGQRKTSVDVAKQNLEAFDASKYDAIITLCASCASHLKHVYPHILEGKADAARVQLFSDKVTDYSSFVHDVLGLTEKDFNNSGEKVTYHASCHICRGLGVTKAPRDLIADAATYVPCAEEDVCCGFGGTYSMKFPEISGTLLAKKLKHIEETGASRVVMDCPGCVMQLRGGVEKQGMKVKVSHIAELVAENLKH
;
A
#
# COMPACT_ATOMS: atom_id res chain seq x y z
N MET A 1 24.09 -12.90 -4.95
CA MET A 1 22.65 -13.06 -4.61
C MET A 1 21.82 -12.74 -5.84
N SER A 2 20.96 -13.66 -6.30
CA SER A 2 20.14 -13.45 -7.52
C SER A 2 18.73 -13.04 -7.13
N HIS A 3 18.44 -11.74 -7.16
CA HIS A 3 17.06 -11.25 -7.14
C HIS A 3 16.44 -11.53 -8.51
N THR A 4 15.39 -12.36 -8.56
CA THR A 4 14.60 -12.61 -9.78
C THR A 4 13.27 -11.89 -9.68
N ALA A 5 12.99 -10.99 -10.62
CA ALA A 5 11.67 -10.38 -10.77
C ALA A 5 10.88 -11.11 -11.85
N PRO A 6 9.55 -11.28 -11.69
CA PRO A 6 8.70 -11.78 -12.77
C PRO A 6 8.71 -10.77 -13.93
N LYS A 7 8.97 -11.28 -15.14
CA LYS A 7 8.94 -10.48 -16.38
C LYS A 7 7.57 -10.53 -17.06
N THR A 8 6.78 -11.56 -16.77
CA THR A 8 5.42 -11.73 -17.32
C THR A 8 4.40 -11.95 -16.22
N LEU A 9 3.12 -11.67 -16.52
CA LEU A 9 2.01 -11.98 -15.60
C LEU A 9 1.84 -13.50 -15.40
N SER A 10 2.24 -14.32 -16.37
CA SER A 10 2.16 -15.79 -16.28
C SER A 10 3.17 -16.32 -15.26
N ASP A 11 4.42 -15.87 -15.33
CA ASP A 11 5.45 -16.22 -14.34
C ASP A 11 5.02 -15.78 -12.95
N TYR A 12 4.46 -14.56 -12.86
CA TYR A 12 4.00 -14.04 -11.60
C TYR A 12 2.84 -14.84 -10.99
N ARG A 13 1.96 -15.43 -11.80
CA ARG A 13 0.90 -16.31 -11.28
C ARG A 13 1.46 -17.59 -10.64
N LYS A 14 2.52 -18.17 -11.23
CA LYS A 14 3.19 -19.34 -10.63
C LYS A 14 3.81 -18.98 -9.27
N ASP A 15 4.40 -17.79 -9.18
CA ASP A 15 4.94 -17.26 -7.93
C ASP A 15 3.87 -17.09 -6.85
N ILE A 16 2.68 -16.61 -7.22
CA ILE A 16 1.53 -16.47 -6.32
C ILE A 16 1.08 -17.85 -5.84
N ASP A 17 0.87 -18.81 -6.74
CA ASP A 17 0.40 -20.15 -6.40
C ASP A 17 1.36 -20.80 -5.38
N SER A 18 2.67 -20.75 -5.66
CA SER A 18 3.70 -21.26 -4.73
C SER A 18 3.68 -20.58 -3.36
N ALA A 19 3.51 -19.25 -3.30
CA ALA A 19 3.46 -18.54 -2.03
C ALA A 19 2.17 -18.82 -1.24
N LEU A 20 1.06 -19.07 -1.93
CA LEU A 20 -0.21 -19.45 -1.29
C LEU A 20 -0.17 -20.90 -0.78
N GLU A 21 0.62 -21.78 -1.37
CA GLU A 21 0.84 -23.15 -0.87
C GLU A 21 1.75 -23.18 0.38
N ASP A 22 2.62 -22.18 0.55
CA ASP A 22 3.47 -22.05 1.75
C ASP A 22 2.66 -21.58 2.97
N SER A 23 2.15 -22.56 3.72
CA SER A 23 1.39 -22.32 4.96
C SER A 23 2.23 -21.69 6.07
N PHE A 24 3.54 -21.97 6.12
CA PHE A 24 4.43 -21.42 7.14
C PHE A 24 4.63 -19.92 6.92
N LEU A 25 5.02 -19.53 5.70
CA LEU A 25 5.18 -18.14 5.29
C LEU A 25 3.92 -17.34 5.62
N ARG A 26 2.75 -17.81 5.15
CA ARG A 26 1.48 -17.11 5.35
C ARG A 26 1.14 -16.95 6.82
N ARG A 27 1.28 -18.01 7.63
CA ARG A 27 1.00 -17.94 9.07
C ARG A 27 1.92 -16.96 9.78
N THR A 28 3.22 -16.99 9.48
CA THR A 28 4.22 -16.12 10.09
C THR A 28 3.97 -14.65 9.76
N LEU A 29 3.78 -14.33 8.47
CA LEU A 29 3.52 -12.96 8.05
C LEU A 29 2.15 -12.44 8.51
N ASP A 30 1.13 -13.29 8.56
CA ASP A 30 -0.19 -12.91 9.05
C ASP A 30 -0.18 -12.61 10.55
N THR A 31 0.46 -13.46 11.35
CA THR A 31 0.65 -13.24 12.80
C THR A 31 1.37 -11.92 13.04
N PHE A 32 2.45 -11.68 12.30
CA PHE A 32 3.18 -10.42 12.37
C PHE A 32 2.32 -9.22 11.96
N ALA A 33 1.58 -9.29 10.86
CA ALA A 33 0.75 -8.19 10.36
C ALA A 33 -0.35 -7.78 11.35
N VAL A 34 -0.97 -8.75 12.04
CA VAL A 34 -1.99 -8.48 13.07
C VAL A 34 -1.35 -7.81 14.30
N ALA A 35 -0.27 -8.40 14.84
CA ALA A 35 0.40 -7.88 16.02
C ALA A 35 1.00 -6.48 15.78
N TYR A 36 1.59 -6.27 14.59
CA TYR A 36 2.21 -5.01 14.21
C TYR A 36 1.22 -3.83 14.28
N ARG A 37 -0.01 -3.97 13.77
CA ARG A 37 -0.98 -2.86 13.77
C ARG A 37 -1.34 -2.43 15.19
N ALA A 38 -1.65 -3.38 16.06
CA ALA A 38 -1.99 -3.11 17.45
C ALA A 38 -0.82 -2.45 18.21
N ASN A 39 0.39 -3.00 18.07
CA ASN A 39 1.58 -2.47 18.74
C ASN A 39 1.95 -1.07 18.23
N ARG A 40 1.86 -0.84 16.91
CA ARG A 40 2.11 0.47 16.32
C ARG A 40 1.14 1.51 16.90
N GLU A 41 -0.16 1.23 16.85
CA GLU A 41 -1.19 2.14 17.35
C GLU A 41 -0.92 2.52 18.81
N ALA A 42 -0.59 1.54 19.67
CA ALA A 42 -0.28 1.79 21.07
C ALA A 42 0.87 2.79 21.27
N VAL A 43 1.97 2.66 20.51
CA VAL A 43 3.17 3.50 20.68
C VAL A 43 3.00 4.90 20.07
N PHE A 44 2.07 5.08 19.13
CA PHE A 44 1.76 6.40 18.55
C PHE A 44 0.79 7.23 19.40
N LYS A 45 0.08 6.65 20.39
CA LYS A 45 -0.82 7.41 21.30
C LYS A 45 -0.11 8.49 22.13
N GLU A 46 1.20 8.38 22.27
CA GLU A 46 2.03 9.26 23.09
C GLU A 46 2.56 10.49 22.34
N VAL A 47 2.32 10.57 21.02
CA VAL A 47 2.86 11.63 20.16
C VAL A 47 1.80 12.14 19.20
N ASP A 48 1.96 13.39 18.72
CA ASP A 48 1.15 13.88 17.61
C ASP A 48 1.65 13.26 16.30
N GLU A 49 1.11 12.08 15.96
CA GLU A 49 1.45 11.35 14.74
C GLU A 49 1.30 12.23 13.49
N ARG A 50 0.19 12.98 13.37
CA ARG A 50 -0.11 13.76 12.16
C ARG A 50 0.81 14.98 12.05
N GLY A 51 1.05 15.67 13.15
CA GLY A 51 2.01 16.77 13.22
C GLY A 51 3.42 16.34 12.82
N LEU A 52 3.90 15.21 13.37
CA LEU A 52 5.21 14.65 13.03
C LEU A 52 5.32 14.26 11.56
N ILE A 53 4.32 13.57 11.01
CA ILE A 53 4.31 13.20 9.59
C ILE A 53 4.37 14.45 8.70
N LYS A 54 3.62 15.51 9.05
CA LYS A 54 3.65 16.77 8.32
C LYS A 54 5.02 17.43 8.37
N GLN A 55 5.62 17.56 9.55
CA GLN A 55 6.95 18.15 9.72
C GLN A 55 8.00 17.41 8.89
N ILE A 56 7.97 16.08 8.89
CA ILE A 56 8.90 15.25 8.10
C ILE A 56 8.66 15.42 6.61
N ALA A 57 7.40 15.44 6.17
CA ALA A 57 7.06 15.63 4.77
C ALA A 57 7.56 16.99 4.27
N ASP A 58 7.28 18.06 5.01
CA ASP A 58 7.71 19.42 4.67
C ASP A 58 9.24 19.53 4.62
N ALA A 59 9.95 19.01 5.64
CA ALA A 59 11.41 19.02 5.68
C ALA A 59 12.06 18.17 4.57
N LYS A 60 11.47 17.03 4.23
CA LYS A 60 11.97 16.16 3.15
C LYS A 60 11.66 16.71 1.76
N ASP A 61 10.53 17.40 1.59
CA ASP A 61 10.22 18.12 0.35
C ASP A 61 11.19 19.28 0.13
N ASP A 62 11.51 20.02 1.20
CA ASP A 62 12.50 21.09 1.14
C ASP A 62 13.90 20.56 0.79
N ALA A 63 14.35 19.51 1.48
CA ALA A 63 15.62 18.86 1.19
C ALA A 63 15.70 18.30 -0.24
N CYS A 64 14.57 17.83 -0.79
CA CYS A 64 14.48 17.38 -2.16
C CYS A 64 14.70 18.52 -3.18
N LYS A 65 14.21 19.73 -2.87
CA LYS A 65 14.38 20.91 -3.74
C LYS A 65 15.81 21.46 -3.69
N HIS A 66 16.43 21.42 -2.51
CA HIS A 66 17.80 21.92 -2.27
C HIS A 66 18.85 20.81 -2.29
N MET A 67 18.59 19.68 -2.98
CA MET A 67 19.42 18.48 -2.93
C MET A 67 20.88 18.73 -3.32
N GLU A 68 21.12 19.57 -4.33
CA GLU A 68 22.47 19.94 -4.79
C GLU A 68 23.20 20.81 -3.76
N GLU A 69 22.52 21.81 -3.19
CA GLU A 69 23.08 22.68 -2.16
C GLU A 69 23.44 21.89 -0.90
N LEU A 70 22.56 20.98 -0.48
CA LEU A 70 22.80 20.08 0.64
C LEU A 70 23.97 19.13 0.39
N TYR A 71 24.13 18.64 -0.85
CA TYR A 71 25.27 17.80 -1.22
C TYR A 71 26.58 18.59 -1.11
N GLU A 72 26.64 19.80 -1.67
CA GLU A 72 27.85 20.64 -1.60
C GLU A 72 28.17 21.07 -0.17
N GLN A 73 27.16 21.41 0.63
CA GLN A 73 27.34 21.69 2.05
C GLN A 73 27.89 20.48 2.80
N PHE A 74 27.28 19.31 2.62
CA PHE A 74 27.74 18.07 3.23
C PHE A 74 29.19 17.78 2.84
N ARG A 75 29.50 17.87 1.54
CA ARG A 75 30.83 17.60 0.98
C ARG A 75 31.88 18.46 1.65
N ARG A 76 31.69 19.77 1.68
CA ARG A 76 32.61 20.72 2.30
C ARG A 76 32.86 20.39 3.78
N VAL A 77 31.79 20.23 4.58
CA VAL A 77 31.91 19.98 6.02
C VAL A 77 32.54 18.62 6.33
N ALA A 78 32.24 17.59 5.52
CA ALA A 78 32.82 16.27 5.69
C ALA A 78 34.31 16.22 5.29
N GLU A 79 34.68 16.88 4.19
CA GLU A 79 36.07 16.98 3.71
C GLU A 79 36.96 17.75 4.69
N GLU A 80 36.46 18.82 5.31
CA GLU A 80 37.13 19.53 6.42
C GLU A 80 37.45 18.59 7.61
N ARG A 81 36.69 17.50 7.78
CA ARG A 81 36.88 16.48 8.81
C ARG A 81 37.62 15.23 8.31
N GLY A 82 38.28 15.33 7.15
CA GLY A 82 39.10 14.27 6.57
C GLY A 82 38.30 13.11 5.97
N VAL A 83 37.03 13.33 5.60
CA VAL A 83 36.22 12.34 4.87
C VAL A 83 36.31 12.62 3.38
N HIS A 84 36.50 11.58 2.58
CA HIS A 84 36.45 11.69 1.12
C HIS A 84 35.01 11.50 0.63
N VAL A 85 34.45 12.51 -0.03
CA VAL A 85 33.07 12.45 -0.53
C VAL A 85 33.06 12.25 -2.04
N HIS A 86 32.32 11.23 -2.48
CA HIS A 86 32.17 10.85 -3.87
C HIS A 86 30.72 11.00 -4.32
N ARG A 87 30.53 11.28 -5.61
CA ARG A 87 29.21 11.23 -6.25
C ARG A 87 29.26 10.26 -7.42
N ALA A 88 28.33 9.31 -7.40
CA ALA A 88 28.12 8.33 -8.45
C ALA A 88 26.85 8.67 -9.23
N ALA A 89 26.97 8.83 -10.55
CA ALA A 89 25.82 9.09 -11.40
C ALA A 89 24.94 7.84 -11.54
N THR A 90 25.55 6.66 -11.65
CA THR A 90 24.87 5.38 -11.85
C THR A 90 25.25 4.32 -10.81
N ALA A 91 24.48 3.23 -10.77
CA ALA A 91 24.83 2.04 -9.98
C ALA A 91 26.22 1.48 -10.32
N GLU A 92 26.58 1.48 -11.61
CA GLU A 92 27.89 1.00 -12.08
C GLU A 92 29.03 1.91 -11.62
N ASP A 93 28.84 3.23 -11.66
CA ASP A 93 29.84 4.18 -11.16
C ASP A 93 30.09 4.01 -9.67
N ALA A 94 29.02 3.82 -8.87
CA ALA A 94 29.15 3.57 -7.44
C ALA A 94 29.94 2.29 -7.16
N ASN A 95 29.61 1.20 -7.86
CA ASN A 95 30.33 -0.06 -7.76
C ASN A 95 31.83 0.11 -8.11
N ARG A 96 32.14 0.81 -9.21
CA ARG A 96 33.52 1.08 -9.64
C ARG A 96 34.30 1.91 -8.62
N ILE A 97 33.68 2.96 -8.07
CA ILE A 97 34.30 3.81 -7.03
C ILE A 97 34.62 2.97 -5.78
N ILE A 98 33.66 2.19 -5.29
CA ILE A 98 33.83 1.37 -4.09
C ILE A 98 34.92 0.31 -4.29
N ALA A 99 34.95 -0.36 -5.45
CA ALA A 99 36.01 -1.31 -5.78
C ALA A 99 37.38 -0.64 -5.93
N SER A 100 37.45 0.60 -6.45
CA SER A 100 38.71 1.37 -6.52
C SER A 100 39.24 1.68 -5.12
N ILE A 101 38.39 2.16 -4.22
CA ILE A 101 38.74 2.41 -2.81
C ILE A 101 39.32 1.13 -2.17
N ALA A 102 38.68 -0.01 -2.41
CA ALA A 102 39.15 -1.30 -1.91
C ALA A 102 40.55 -1.66 -2.45
N ARG A 103 40.77 -1.51 -3.77
CA ARG A 103 42.08 -1.79 -4.41
C ARG A 103 43.18 -0.85 -3.91
N GLU A 104 42.91 0.45 -3.86
CA GLU A 104 43.87 1.48 -3.43
C GLU A 104 44.31 1.28 -1.97
N ASN A 105 43.44 0.70 -1.14
CA ASN A 105 43.72 0.42 0.27
C ASN A 105 44.13 -1.02 0.55
N ASN A 106 44.45 -1.83 -0.47
CA ASN A 106 44.88 -3.23 -0.34
C ASN A 106 43.89 -4.11 0.45
N VAL A 107 42.59 -3.86 0.30
CA VAL A 107 41.52 -4.60 0.96
C VAL A 107 41.42 -6.00 0.35
N LYS A 108 41.29 -7.03 1.19
CA LYS A 108 40.96 -8.40 0.77
C LYS A 108 39.55 -8.79 1.22
N ARG A 109 39.18 -8.40 2.44
CA ARG A 109 37.92 -8.76 3.07
C ARG A 109 37.09 -7.54 3.41
N VAL A 110 35.87 -7.52 2.88
CA VAL A 110 34.85 -6.51 3.10
C VAL A 110 33.81 -7.07 4.06
N ILE A 111 33.50 -6.32 5.11
CA ILE A 111 32.37 -6.60 5.99
C ILE A 111 31.30 -5.54 5.79
N LYS A 112 30.05 -5.96 5.60
CA LYS A 112 28.95 -5.04 5.29
C LYS A 112 27.89 -5.09 6.39
N SER A 113 27.44 -3.92 6.81
CA SER A 113 26.17 -3.76 7.54
C SER A 113 25.05 -3.56 6.52
N LYS A 114 23.87 -4.05 6.84
CA LYS A 114 22.67 -3.93 6.00
C LYS A 114 22.51 -2.57 5.32
N SER A 115 22.33 -2.57 4.00
CA SER A 115 22.13 -1.35 3.21
C SER A 115 21.28 -1.64 1.97
N MET A 116 20.08 -1.06 1.91
CA MET A 116 19.22 -1.17 0.73
C MET A 116 19.83 -0.51 -0.52
N THR A 117 20.66 0.53 -0.34
CA THR A 117 21.37 1.18 -1.47
C THR A 117 22.48 0.27 -2.02
N ALA A 118 23.13 -0.53 -1.17
CA ALA A 118 24.07 -1.56 -1.64
C ALA A 118 23.34 -2.69 -2.40
N GLU A 119 22.15 -3.08 -1.96
CA GLU A 119 21.28 -4.01 -2.70
C GLU A 119 20.80 -3.44 -4.04
N GLU A 120 20.44 -2.14 -4.08
CA GLU A 120 20.01 -1.43 -5.29
C GLU A 120 21.03 -1.52 -6.42
N ILE A 121 22.33 -1.43 -6.08
CA ILE A 121 23.42 -1.48 -7.05
C ILE A 121 24.03 -2.88 -7.22
N GLN A 122 23.50 -3.89 -6.52
CA GLN A 122 24.04 -5.26 -6.50
C GLN A 122 25.53 -5.30 -6.13
N LEU A 123 25.90 -4.59 -5.05
CA LEU A 123 27.30 -4.39 -4.67
C LEU A 123 28.04 -5.70 -4.34
N ASN A 124 27.40 -6.64 -3.61
CA ASN A 124 28.09 -7.87 -3.20
C ASN A 124 28.51 -8.71 -4.42
N PRO A 125 27.61 -9.07 -5.37
CA PRO A 125 28.01 -9.77 -6.59
C PRO A 125 29.12 -9.06 -7.39
N TYR A 126 29.10 -7.73 -7.42
CA TYR A 126 30.13 -6.96 -8.12
C TYR A 126 31.50 -7.10 -7.44
N LEU A 127 31.58 -6.88 -6.12
CA LEU A 127 32.84 -7.00 -5.37
C LEU A 127 33.36 -8.43 -5.33
N GLU A 128 32.49 -9.43 -5.24
CA GLU A 128 32.86 -10.85 -5.34
C GLU A 128 33.49 -11.18 -6.70
N LYS A 129 32.94 -10.62 -7.79
CA LYS A 129 33.49 -10.76 -9.14
C LYS A 129 34.86 -10.08 -9.30
N GLU A 130 35.07 -8.97 -8.59
CA GLU A 130 36.37 -8.28 -8.52
C GLU A 130 37.40 -9.00 -7.61
N GLY A 131 37.02 -10.13 -6.99
CA GLY A 131 37.92 -10.98 -6.19
C GLY A 131 37.95 -10.67 -4.70
N PHE A 132 37.08 -9.79 -4.19
CA PHE A 132 36.98 -9.50 -2.76
C PHE A 132 36.11 -10.53 -2.04
N ILE A 133 36.44 -10.81 -0.78
CA ILE A 133 35.56 -11.59 0.11
C ILE A 133 34.56 -10.63 0.75
N VAL A 134 33.26 -10.83 0.55
CA VAL A 134 32.22 -9.95 1.09
C VAL A 134 31.36 -10.71 2.09
N ASP A 135 31.33 -10.24 3.33
CA ASP A 135 30.55 -10.83 4.41
C ASP A 135 29.46 -9.89 4.93
N GLU A 136 28.22 -10.39 4.94
CA GLU A 136 27.13 -9.74 5.67
C GLU A 136 27.29 -9.95 7.18
N THR A 137 26.98 -8.89 7.93
CA THR A 137 27.19 -8.88 9.39
C THR A 137 25.94 -8.66 10.22
N ASP A 138 24.81 -8.34 9.58
CA ASP A 138 23.48 -8.38 10.17
C ASP A 138 23.04 -9.84 10.26
N LEU A 139 22.45 -10.25 11.38
CA LEU A 139 22.04 -11.65 11.55
C LEU A 139 21.08 -12.10 10.45
N GLY A 140 20.10 -11.25 10.12
CA GLY A 140 19.14 -11.52 9.06
C GLY A 140 19.81 -11.60 7.70
N GLU A 141 20.63 -10.61 7.34
CA GLU A 141 21.34 -10.61 6.05
C GLU A 141 22.34 -11.76 5.93
N TRP A 142 23.00 -12.15 7.02
CA TRP A 142 23.92 -13.28 7.02
C TRP A 142 23.19 -14.60 6.77
N ILE A 143 22.04 -14.83 7.42
CA ILE A 143 21.19 -16.00 7.13
C ILE A 143 20.81 -16.04 5.65
N ILE A 144 20.42 -14.90 5.08
CA ILE A 144 20.05 -14.79 3.66
C ILE A 144 21.26 -15.03 2.75
N GLN A 145 22.45 -14.55 3.12
CA GLN A 145 23.69 -14.78 2.40
C GLN A 145 24.05 -16.27 2.34
N LEU A 146 23.92 -17.00 3.46
CA LEU A 146 24.14 -18.46 3.51
C LEU A 146 23.23 -19.23 2.55
N ARG A 147 22.05 -18.68 2.26
CA ARG A 147 21.06 -19.27 1.35
C ARG A 147 21.21 -18.77 -0.10
N HIS A 148 22.06 -17.79 -0.36
CA HIS A 148 22.21 -17.10 -1.64
C HIS A 148 20.91 -16.44 -2.15
N GLU A 149 20.01 -16.10 -1.24
CA GLU A 149 18.72 -15.45 -1.51
C GLU A 149 18.84 -13.92 -1.39
N GLY A 150 17.78 -13.19 -1.72
CA GLY A 150 17.65 -11.75 -1.42
C GLY A 150 16.83 -11.50 -0.14
N PRO A 151 16.90 -10.32 0.50
CA PRO A 151 16.07 -10.02 1.67
C PRO A 151 14.58 -10.01 1.34
N SER A 152 13.77 -10.67 2.18
CA SER A 152 12.31 -10.66 2.06
C SER A 152 11.63 -9.43 2.69
N HIS A 153 12.35 -8.67 3.51
CA HIS A 153 11.81 -7.47 4.15
C HIS A 153 12.92 -6.45 4.47
N MET A 154 12.62 -5.16 4.26
CA MET A 154 13.58 -4.07 4.43
C MET A 154 14.09 -3.90 5.87
N VAL A 155 13.36 -4.36 6.88
CA VAL A 155 13.78 -4.30 8.30
C VAL A 155 14.14 -5.68 8.86
N MET A 156 13.52 -6.75 8.35
CA MET A 156 13.63 -8.11 8.91
C MET A 156 13.92 -9.12 7.77
N PRO A 157 15.15 -9.17 7.25
CA PRO A 157 15.48 -9.85 5.98
C PRO A 157 14.98 -11.29 5.88
N ALA A 158 15.10 -12.03 6.99
CA ALA A 158 14.77 -13.45 7.12
C ALA A 158 13.39 -13.73 7.74
N ILE A 159 12.43 -12.78 7.72
CA ILE A 159 11.11 -12.95 8.35
C ILE A 159 10.31 -14.15 7.81
N HIS A 160 10.61 -14.63 6.60
CA HIS A 160 9.97 -15.79 5.99
C HIS A 160 10.52 -17.14 6.49
N LEU A 161 11.62 -17.15 7.25
CA LEU A 161 12.29 -18.37 7.69
C LEU A 161 11.86 -18.76 9.12
N SER A 162 11.69 -20.06 9.33
CA SER A 162 11.48 -20.64 10.66
C SER A 162 12.78 -20.80 11.43
N ARG A 163 12.70 -20.86 12.76
CA ARG A 163 13.84 -21.20 13.62
C ARG A 163 14.48 -22.56 13.28
N TYR A 164 13.69 -23.51 12.77
CA TYR A 164 14.16 -24.82 12.34
C TYR A 164 15.02 -24.71 11.08
N GLN A 165 14.57 -23.96 10.07
CA GLN A 165 15.35 -23.71 8.86
C GLN A 165 16.65 -22.96 9.18
N VAL A 166 16.60 -21.97 10.08
CA VAL A 166 17.81 -21.25 10.53
C VAL A 166 18.78 -22.21 11.24
N ALA A 167 18.30 -23.11 12.08
CA ALA A 167 19.14 -24.12 12.74
C ALA A 167 19.80 -25.09 11.74
N ASP A 168 19.07 -25.49 10.70
CA ASP A 168 19.62 -26.34 9.62
C ASP A 168 20.71 -25.60 8.83
N ASP A 169 20.49 -24.33 8.51
CA ASP A 169 21.47 -23.52 7.79
C ASP A 169 22.73 -23.28 8.63
N PHE A 170 22.59 -23.03 9.94
CA PHE A 170 23.73 -22.95 10.85
C PHE A 170 24.43 -24.29 11.05
N THR A 171 23.69 -25.40 11.00
CA THR A 171 24.28 -26.75 11.06
C THR A 171 25.17 -27.00 9.85
N LYS A 172 24.71 -26.64 8.64
CA LYS A 172 25.50 -26.76 7.41
C LYS A 172 26.76 -25.89 7.46
N GLU A 173 26.62 -24.65 7.91
CA GLU A 173 27.75 -23.69 7.98
C GLU A 173 28.80 -24.07 9.04
N THR A 174 28.36 -24.59 10.19
CA THR A 174 29.28 -24.90 11.31
C THR A 174 29.78 -26.34 11.30
N GLY A 175 29.14 -27.24 10.56
CA GLY A 175 29.38 -28.68 10.63
C GLY A 175 28.90 -29.33 11.94
N VAL A 176 28.24 -28.58 12.83
CA VAL A 176 27.76 -29.06 14.13
C VAL A 176 26.25 -28.92 14.21
N LYS A 177 25.54 -29.99 14.59
CA LYS A 177 24.09 -29.98 14.74
C LYS A 177 23.65 -28.92 15.74
N GLN A 178 22.77 -28.02 15.30
CA GLN A 178 22.17 -26.99 16.13
C GLN A 178 20.77 -27.39 16.60
N ASP A 179 20.43 -27.02 17.82
CA ASP A 179 19.07 -27.19 18.36
C ASP A 179 18.22 -25.96 17.99
N ALA A 180 17.10 -26.22 17.31
CA ALA A 180 16.17 -25.18 16.89
C ALA A 180 15.35 -24.59 18.04
N GLU A 181 15.23 -25.30 19.18
CA GLU A 181 14.50 -24.82 20.35
C GLU A 181 15.36 -23.89 21.23
N ASP A 182 16.69 -24.01 21.16
CA ASP A 182 17.63 -23.13 21.89
C ASP A 182 18.01 -21.88 21.06
N ILE A 183 17.09 -20.91 21.02
CA ILE A 183 17.27 -19.63 20.31
C ILE A 183 18.53 -18.89 20.79
N GLN A 184 18.81 -18.93 22.10
CA GLN A 184 19.98 -18.24 22.67
C GLN A 184 21.28 -18.85 22.13
N ARG A 185 21.33 -20.18 21.99
CA ARG A 185 22.47 -20.85 21.39
C ARG A 185 22.61 -20.57 19.90
N LEU A 186 21.53 -20.54 19.13
CA LEU A 186 21.59 -20.14 17.72
C LEU A 186 22.20 -18.74 17.55
N VAL A 187 21.74 -17.76 18.34
CA VAL A 187 22.30 -16.41 18.33
C VAL A 187 23.77 -16.41 18.76
N LYS A 188 24.15 -17.24 19.74
CA LYS A 188 25.54 -17.39 20.17
C LYS A 188 26.43 -17.95 19.06
N VAL A 189 25.94 -18.91 18.26
CA VAL A 189 26.65 -19.45 17.10
C VAL A 189 26.93 -18.36 16.08
N ALA A 190 25.91 -17.61 15.68
CA ALA A 190 26.08 -16.48 14.77
C ALA A 190 27.10 -15.47 15.32
N ARG A 191 27.02 -15.15 16.62
CA ARG A 191 27.99 -14.24 17.26
C ARG A 191 29.42 -14.75 17.17
N VAL A 192 29.68 -16.04 17.37
CA VAL A 192 31.02 -16.63 17.27
C VAL A 192 31.54 -16.55 15.85
N GLN A 193 30.72 -16.90 14.86
CA GLN A 193 31.11 -16.87 13.45
C GLN A 193 31.38 -15.44 12.97
N LEU A 194 30.44 -14.52 13.21
CA LEU A 194 30.54 -13.13 12.78
C LEU A 194 31.68 -12.38 13.48
N ARG A 195 32.00 -12.70 14.75
CA ARG A 195 33.13 -12.06 15.47
C ARG A 195 34.47 -12.24 14.79
N ARG A 196 34.74 -13.42 14.22
CA ARG A 196 35.95 -13.66 13.43
C ARG A 196 35.97 -12.81 12.16
N LYS A 197 34.81 -12.65 11.51
CA LYS A 197 34.68 -11.82 10.31
C LYS A 197 34.91 -10.34 10.61
N PHE A 198 34.33 -9.82 11.70
CA PHE A 198 34.55 -8.43 12.13
C PHE A 198 36.02 -8.09 12.37
N ILE A 199 36.78 -8.97 13.04
CA ILE A 199 38.19 -8.75 13.36
C ILE A 199 39.07 -8.80 12.10
N ASN A 200 38.72 -9.66 11.15
CA ASN A 200 39.49 -9.86 9.91
C ASN A 200 39.02 -8.96 8.76
N GLY A 201 38.13 -7.99 8.99
CA GLY A 201 37.62 -7.10 7.95
C GLY A 201 38.56 -5.92 7.71
N ASP A 202 39.04 -5.75 6.49
CA ASP A 202 39.91 -4.63 6.11
C ASP A 202 39.09 -3.36 5.80
N MET A 203 37.91 -3.56 5.21
CA MET A 203 36.96 -2.50 4.86
C MET A 203 35.56 -2.79 5.39
N GLY A 204 34.97 -1.80 6.04
CA GLY A 204 33.58 -1.79 6.46
C GLY A 204 32.71 -1.01 5.47
N ILE A 205 31.56 -1.57 5.06
CA ILE A 205 30.57 -0.86 4.26
C ILE A 205 29.27 -0.70 5.05
N SER A 206 28.77 0.54 5.14
CA SER A 206 27.49 0.83 5.78
C SER A 206 26.51 1.53 4.86
N GLY A 207 25.22 1.36 5.13
CA GLY A 207 24.19 2.24 4.59
C GLY A 207 24.15 3.58 5.33
N CYS A 208 23.17 4.41 4.96
CA CYS A 208 22.91 5.69 5.58
C CYS A 208 21.39 5.91 5.71
N ASN A 209 20.92 6.15 6.93
CA ASN A 209 19.53 6.54 7.19
C ASN A 209 19.33 8.04 6.92
N PHE A 210 20.23 8.88 7.43
CA PHE A 210 20.24 10.33 7.21
C PHE A 210 21.68 10.83 7.03
N ALA A 211 21.90 11.62 5.98
CA ALA A 211 23.14 12.36 5.78
C ALA A 211 22.90 13.83 6.17
N VAL A 212 23.43 14.26 7.31
CA VAL A 212 23.18 15.57 7.89
C VAL A 212 24.19 16.58 7.33
N ALA A 213 23.73 17.47 6.46
CA ALA A 213 24.58 18.40 5.71
C ALA A 213 25.35 19.37 6.61
N GLU A 214 24.71 19.97 7.63
CA GLU A 214 25.38 20.90 8.54
C GLU A 214 26.55 20.27 9.33
N MET A 215 26.53 18.94 9.50
CA MET A 215 27.53 18.20 10.30
C MET A 215 28.54 17.45 9.43
N GLY A 216 28.30 17.33 8.12
CA GLY A 216 29.04 16.39 7.25
C GLY A 216 28.97 14.96 7.78
N ALA A 217 27.84 14.57 8.40
CA ALA A 217 27.71 13.34 9.17
C ALA A 217 26.72 12.36 8.55
N VAL A 218 27.09 11.07 8.50
CA VAL A 218 26.17 9.99 8.11
C VAL A 218 25.63 9.29 9.35
N SER A 219 24.39 8.81 9.30
CA SER A 219 23.77 8.12 10.42
C SER A 219 23.29 6.71 10.09
N THR A 220 23.35 5.85 11.10
CA THR A 220 22.81 4.49 11.06
C THR A 220 21.90 4.25 12.25
N VAL A 221 20.80 3.54 12.00
CA VAL A 221 19.74 3.25 12.97
C VAL A 221 19.58 1.74 13.05
N THR A 222 20.02 1.13 14.15
CA THR A 222 20.11 -0.34 14.26
C THR A 222 19.59 -0.87 15.60
N ASN A 223 18.93 -2.04 15.53
CA ASN A 223 18.55 -2.82 16.71
C ASN A 223 19.70 -3.71 17.23
N GLU A 224 20.78 -3.83 16.45
CA GLU A 224 21.94 -4.67 16.73
C GLU A 224 23.22 -3.85 16.72
N GLY A 225 24.25 -4.31 17.45
CA GLY A 225 25.54 -3.62 17.56
C GLY A 225 26.51 -3.89 16.41
N ASN A 226 26.13 -4.69 15.42
CA ASN A 226 26.96 -5.08 14.27
C ASN A 226 27.44 -3.88 13.45
N ALA A 227 26.56 -2.92 13.14
CA ALA A 227 26.93 -1.75 12.36
C ALA A 227 28.02 -0.91 13.04
N ARG A 228 28.04 -0.83 14.38
CA ARG A 228 29.14 -0.18 15.10
C ARG A 228 30.46 -0.89 14.86
N MET A 229 30.49 -2.21 14.87
CA MET A 229 31.71 -2.98 14.58
C MET A 229 32.17 -2.80 13.13
N VAL A 230 31.25 -2.82 12.16
CA VAL A 230 31.54 -2.55 10.74
C VAL A 230 32.14 -1.16 10.53
N THR A 231 31.59 -0.15 11.20
CA THR A 231 31.98 1.24 10.97
C THR A 231 33.23 1.65 11.74
N THR A 232 33.62 0.92 12.80
CA THR A 232 34.74 1.31 13.69
C THR A 232 35.96 0.42 13.57
N LEU A 233 35.83 -0.90 13.45
CA LEU A 233 36.98 -1.84 13.50
C LEU A 233 37.85 -1.83 12.23
N PRO A 234 37.30 -1.88 11.00
CA PRO A 234 38.11 -1.91 9.78
C PRO A 234 38.89 -0.60 9.57
N ARG A 235 40.08 -0.67 8.95
CA ARG A 235 40.88 0.53 8.59
C ARG A 235 40.09 1.48 7.69
N VAL A 236 39.38 0.93 6.71
CA VAL A 236 38.62 1.67 5.71
C VAL A 236 37.13 1.57 6.02
N HIS A 237 36.42 2.69 5.97
CA HIS A 237 34.96 2.72 6.05
C HIS A 237 34.37 3.44 4.85
N VAL A 238 33.44 2.79 4.15
CA VAL A 238 32.64 3.39 3.08
C VAL A 238 31.18 3.43 3.49
N ALA A 239 30.61 4.63 3.63
CA ALA A 239 29.18 4.82 3.76
C ALA A 239 28.56 5.06 2.38
N ILE A 240 27.56 4.26 2.00
CA ILE A 240 26.79 4.46 0.76
C ILE A 240 25.42 5.04 1.07
N ALA A 241 25.05 6.11 0.36
CA ALA A 241 23.79 6.81 0.54
C ALA A 241 23.21 7.23 -0.82
N GLY A 242 21.90 7.18 -0.98
CA GLY A 242 21.27 7.93 -2.07
C GLY A 242 21.28 9.43 -1.77
N LEU A 243 21.28 10.30 -2.79
CA LEU A 243 21.12 11.74 -2.58
C LEU A 243 19.84 12.09 -1.79
N ASP A 244 18.80 11.25 -1.88
CA ASP A 244 17.55 11.36 -1.11
C ASP A 244 17.72 11.23 0.42
N LYS A 245 18.91 10.85 0.90
CA LYS A 245 19.23 10.73 2.32
C LYS A 245 19.72 12.04 2.94
N LEU A 246 20.05 13.03 2.14
CA LEU A 246 20.45 14.35 2.62
C LEU A 246 19.31 15.01 3.42
N VAL A 247 19.67 15.64 4.53
CA VAL A 247 18.82 16.49 5.36
C VAL A 247 19.65 17.70 5.80
N PRO A 248 19.03 18.88 5.99
CA PRO A 248 19.78 20.10 6.32
C PRO A 248 20.50 20.00 7.66
N ASN A 249 19.81 19.54 8.70
CA ASN A 249 20.28 19.61 10.07
C ASN A 249 19.90 18.38 10.91
N LEU A 250 20.48 18.29 12.10
CA LEU A 250 20.25 17.18 13.04
C LEU A 250 18.81 17.16 13.54
N GLU A 251 18.16 18.30 13.70
CA GLU A 251 16.76 18.37 14.16
C GLU A 251 15.84 17.58 13.22
N VAL A 252 15.97 17.75 11.89
CA VAL A 252 15.19 16.97 10.91
C VAL A 252 15.44 15.47 11.06
N ALA A 253 16.70 15.06 11.29
CA ALA A 253 17.03 13.66 11.52
C ALA A 253 16.40 13.12 12.83
N LEU A 254 16.46 13.89 13.92
CA LEU A 254 15.87 13.53 15.21
C LEU A 254 14.34 13.44 15.15
N THR A 255 13.68 14.36 14.44
CA THR A 255 12.23 14.31 14.19
C THR A 255 11.87 13.07 13.40
N ALA A 256 12.64 12.72 12.36
CA ALA A 256 12.43 11.48 11.61
C ALA A 256 12.66 10.21 12.47
N LEU A 257 13.55 10.25 13.46
CA LEU A 257 13.73 9.18 14.45
C LEU A 257 12.54 9.02 15.40
N GLN A 258 11.67 10.03 15.55
CA GLN A 258 10.43 9.85 16.32
C GLN A 258 9.42 8.96 15.60
N VAL A 259 9.42 8.92 14.27
CA VAL A 259 8.47 8.09 13.50
C VAL A 259 9.06 6.79 12.98
N LEU A 260 10.37 6.74 12.68
CA LEU A 260 10.97 5.60 11.99
C LEU A 260 10.88 4.30 12.82
N PRO A 261 11.37 4.22 14.08
CA PRO A 261 11.31 2.99 14.88
C PRO A 261 9.87 2.63 15.26
N ARG A 262 9.03 3.63 15.57
CA ARG A 262 7.61 3.42 15.88
C ARG A 262 6.88 2.77 14.70
N ASN A 263 7.20 3.18 13.48
CA ASN A 263 6.64 2.57 12.26
C ASN A 263 7.33 1.27 11.85
N ALA A 264 8.60 1.06 12.16
CA ALA A 264 9.33 -0.12 11.72
C ALA A 264 9.08 -1.34 12.62
N THR A 265 9.31 -1.17 13.92
CA THR A 265 9.33 -2.24 14.92
C THR A 265 8.39 -1.98 16.09
N ALA A 266 7.54 -0.94 16.00
CA ALA A 266 6.68 -0.50 17.10
C ALA A 266 7.46 -0.23 18.40
N GLN A 267 8.63 0.42 18.26
CA GLN A 267 9.47 0.85 19.39
C GLN A 267 9.56 2.37 19.42
N ARG A 268 9.63 2.97 20.62
CA ARG A 268 9.79 4.44 20.77
C ARG A 268 11.09 4.93 20.15
N LEU A 269 12.16 4.17 20.34
CA LEU A 269 13.48 4.34 19.75
C LEU A 269 14.10 2.95 19.57
N THR A 270 15.00 2.80 18.60
CA THR A 270 15.80 1.57 18.45
C THR A 270 16.94 1.51 19.48
N ALA A 271 17.68 0.40 19.52
CA ALA A 271 18.81 0.24 20.44
C ALA A 271 19.96 1.24 20.18
N TYR A 272 20.25 1.56 18.91
CA TYR A 272 21.34 2.46 18.52
C TYR A 272 20.92 3.44 17.42
N ALA A 273 21.15 4.72 17.66
CA ALA A 273 21.16 5.77 16.64
C ALA A 273 22.56 6.38 16.62
N THR A 274 23.36 6.02 15.63
CA THR A 274 24.78 6.41 15.55
C THR A 274 24.95 7.48 14.48
N PHE A 275 25.58 8.60 14.84
CA PHE A 275 26.00 9.64 13.89
C PHE A 275 27.52 9.63 13.80
N MET A 276 28.05 9.53 12.58
CA MET A 276 29.48 9.45 12.29
C MET A 276 29.88 10.70 11.52
N ALA A 277 30.65 11.57 12.18
CA ALA A 277 31.10 12.83 11.62
C ALA A 277 32.63 12.87 11.61
N GLY A 278 33.25 12.68 10.44
CA GLY A 278 34.70 12.73 10.28
C GLY A 278 35.41 11.38 10.33
N ALA A 279 36.65 11.38 9.81
CA ALA A 279 37.60 10.29 9.93
C ALA A 279 38.20 10.28 11.35
N GLY A 280 37.58 9.53 12.27
CA GLY A 280 38.03 9.40 13.65
C GLY A 280 39.28 8.53 13.84
N GLU A 281 39.70 8.38 15.10
CA GLU A 281 40.84 7.53 15.47
C GLU A 281 40.60 6.06 15.10
N CYS A 282 41.65 5.40 14.59
CA CYS A 282 41.61 3.99 14.24
C CYS A 282 42.97 3.34 14.46
N GLY A 283 43.12 2.60 15.55
CA GLY A 283 44.38 1.92 15.89
C GLY A 283 44.78 0.80 14.93
N ALA A 284 43.92 0.44 13.97
CA ALA A 284 44.29 -0.47 12.88
C ALA A 284 45.07 0.26 11.77
N CYS A 285 45.07 1.59 11.73
CA CYS A 285 45.79 2.41 10.77
C CYS A 285 47.16 2.83 11.32
N GLU A 286 48.18 2.91 10.47
CA GLU A 286 49.55 3.32 10.85
C GLU A 286 49.61 4.76 11.41
N ASP A 287 48.80 5.66 10.85
CA ASP A 287 48.66 7.06 11.28
C ASP A 287 47.60 7.24 12.38
N ASN A 288 47.07 6.14 12.92
CA ASN A 288 45.96 6.09 13.87
C ASN A 288 44.69 6.83 13.37
N LYS A 289 44.53 7.03 12.07
CA LYS A 289 43.38 7.74 11.48
C LYS A 289 42.62 6.86 10.51
N LYS A 290 41.30 6.78 10.69
CA LYS A 290 40.41 6.02 9.80
C LYS A 290 40.43 6.59 8.38
N VAL A 291 40.44 5.73 7.37
CA VAL A 291 40.16 6.13 5.98
C VAL A 291 38.65 6.07 5.78
N MET A 292 37.98 7.23 5.71
CA MET A 292 36.52 7.30 5.60
C MET A 292 36.10 7.87 4.24
N HIS A 293 35.19 7.17 3.57
CA HIS A 293 34.56 7.61 2.34
C HIS A 293 33.03 7.66 2.47
N VAL A 294 32.40 8.63 1.83
CA VAL A 294 30.94 8.69 1.63
C VAL A 294 30.67 8.69 0.13
N VAL A 295 29.94 7.69 -0.36
CA VAL A 295 29.55 7.59 -1.77
C VAL A 295 28.06 7.93 -1.90
N PHE A 296 27.77 9.10 -2.45
CA PHE A 296 26.40 9.50 -2.79
C PHE A 296 26.01 8.96 -4.16
N LEU A 297 24.89 8.25 -4.22
CA LEU A 297 24.32 7.70 -5.43
C LEU A 297 23.18 8.59 -5.93
N ASP A 298 23.29 9.06 -7.17
CA ASP A 298 22.19 9.72 -7.87
C ASP A 298 21.24 8.66 -8.44
N ASN A 299 21.67 7.91 -9.46
CA ASN A 299 20.88 6.84 -10.10
C ASN A 299 19.48 7.33 -10.52
N GLY A 300 19.40 8.56 -11.06
CA GLY A 300 18.17 9.20 -11.51
C GLY A 300 17.38 9.92 -10.40
N ARG A 301 17.92 10.07 -9.18
CA ARG A 301 17.24 10.77 -8.08
C ARG A 301 17.05 12.25 -8.37
N THR A 302 18.04 12.91 -8.97
CA THR A 302 17.95 14.31 -9.39
C THR A 302 16.83 14.56 -10.39
N GLU A 303 16.60 13.64 -11.33
CA GLU A 303 15.48 13.74 -12.27
C GLU A 303 14.13 13.49 -11.60
N ILE A 304 14.04 12.50 -10.70
CA ILE A 304 12.81 12.24 -9.94
C ILE A 304 12.44 13.42 -9.03
N ALA A 305 13.44 14.10 -8.46
CA ALA A 305 13.23 15.27 -7.61
C ALA A 305 12.51 16.42 -8.34
N ARG A 306 12.67 16.49 -9.67
CA ARG A 306 11.98 17.47 -10.54
C ARG A 306 10.56 17.07 -10.90
N ASP A 307 10.18 15.79 -10.75
CA ASP A 307 8.81 15.36 -11.02
C ASP A 307 7.89 15.84 -9.88
N PRO A 308 6.89 16.69 -10.17
CA PRO A 308 6.05 17.32 -9.15
C PRO A 308 5.21 16.32 -8.38
N LEU A 309 4.96 15.13 -8.95
CA LEU A 309 4.20 14.07 -8.31
C LEU A 309 5.12 13.05 -7.64
N PHE A 310 6.19 12.61 -8.31
CA PHE A 310 7.04 11.53 -7.81
C PHE A 310 8.12 11.96 -6.83
N SER A 311 8.50 13.24 -6.75
CA SER A 311 9.45 13.76 -5.75
C SER A 311 9.10 13.36 -4.30
N GLN A 312 7.80 13.23 -3.99
CA GLN A 312 7.33 12.79 -2.66
C GLN A 312 7.89 11.42 -2.22
N ILE A 313 8.39 10.56 -3.12
CA ILE A 313 8.98 9.27 -2.73
C ILE A 313 10.21 9.44 -1.81
N PHE A 314 10.88 10.60 -1.88
CA PHE A 314 12.05 10.93 -1.06
C PHE A 314 11.72 11.31 0.38
N ARG A 315 10.43 11.45 0.71
CA ARG A 315 9.97 11.51 2.12
C ARG A 315 10.16 10.18 2.86
N CYS A 316 10.44 9.09 2.15
CA CYS A 316 10.46 7.75 2.72
C CYS A 316 11.61 7.56 3.73
N VAL A 317 11.26 7.33 4.99
CA VAL A 317 12.19 6.97 6.08
C VAL A 317 12.57 5.48 6.14
N ARG A 318 12.23 4.70 5.11
CA ARG A 318 12.57 3.25 4.97
C ARG A 318 12.13 2.35 6.14
N CYS A 319 11.01 2.67 6.79
CA CYS A 319 10.48 1.89 7.93
C CYS A 319 9.82 0.54 7.56
N GLY A 320 9.44 0.32 6.29
CA GLY A 320 8.74 -0.91 5.87
C GLY A 320 7.25 -1.00 6.24
N ALA A 321 6.68 -0.01 6.93
CA ALA A 321 5.27 0.00 7.36
C ALA A 321 4.27 -0.28 6.22
N CYS A 322 4.54 0.20 5.00
CA CYS A 322 3.69 -0.02 3.84
C CYS A 322 3.58 -1.51 3.43
N ALA A 323 4.57 -2.34 3.78
CA ALA A 323 4.52 -3.78 3.59
C ALA A 323 3.76 -4.45 4.74
N ASN A 324 4.08 -4.06 5.99
CA ASN A 324 3.50 -4.63 7.21
C ASN A 324 1.96 -4.54 7.26
N VAL A 325 1.39 -3.45 6.76
CA VAL A 325 -0.07 -3.28 6.71
C VAL A 325 -0.74 -3.88 5.48
N CYS A 326 0.04 -4.29 4.47
CA CYS A 326 -0.50 -4.69 3.17
C CYS A 326 -1.14 -6.09 3.25
N PRO A 327 -2.42 -6.22 2.86
CA PRO A 327 -3.11 -7.52 2.87
C PRO A 327 -2.54 -8.50 1.83
N VAL A 328 -1.89 -8.00 0.77
CA VAL A 328 -1.26 -8.86 -0.25
C VAL A 328 0.11 -9.34 0.24
N PHE A 329 0.91 -8.46 0.85
CA PHE A 329 2.24 -8.80 1.37
C PHE A 329 2.20 -9.97 2.36
N ARG A 330 1.23 -9.97 3.28
CA ARG A 330 1.06 -11.06 4.26
C ARG A 330 0.73 -12.42 3.64
N LEU A 331 0.30 -12.45 2.37
CA LEU A 331 -0.02 -13.69 1.66
C LEU A 331 1.12 -14.19 0.78
N VAL A 332 1.86 -13.28 0.13
CA VAL A 332 2.86 -13.67 -0.89
C VAL A 332 4.31 -13.38 -0.48
N GLY A 333 4.54 -12.62 0.59
CA GLY A 333 5.87 -12.25 1.05
C GLY A 333 6.59 -11.23 0.16
N GLY A 334 7.77 -10.77 0.61
CA GLY A 334 8.49 -9.70 -0.08
C GLY A 334 9.26 -10.13 -1.33
N HIS A 335 9.67 -11.40 -1.42
CA HIS A 335 10.29 -11.93 -2.63
C HIS A 335 9.34 -11.89 -3.84
N LYS A 336 8.02 -11.97 -3.60
CA LYS A 336 7.00 -11.91 -4.66
C LYS A 336 6.34 -10.52 -4.76
N MET A 337 6.31 -9.76 -3.67
CA MET A 337 5.76 -8.39 -3.62
C MET A 337 6.84 -7.31 -3.60
N GLY A 338 7.70 -7.32 -4.62
CA GLY A 338 8.79 -6.36 -4.77
C GLY A 338 9.86 -6.88 -5.72
N TYR A 339 10.96 -6.14 -5.80
CA TYR A 339 12.21 -6.63 -6.39
C TYR A 339 13.32 -6.47 -5.34
N ILE A 340 14.14 -5.42 -5.46
CA ILE A 340 15.09 -5.04 -4.40
C ILE A 340 14.35 -4.42 -3.22
N TYR A 341 13.49 -3.44 -3.52
CA TYR A 341 12.65 -2.79 -2.54
C TYR A 341 11.29 -3.49 -2.47
N ILE A 342 10.73 -3.57 -1.25
CA ILE A 342 9.49 -4.31 -0.99
C ILE A 342 8.34 -3.39 -0.53
N GLY A 343 7.11 -3.90 -0.59
CA GLY A 343 5.91 -3.16 -0.25
C GLY A 343 5.55 -2.09 -1.28
N ALA A 344 4.58 -1.22 -0.96
CA ALA A 344 4.06 -0.25 -1.92
C ALA A 344 5.13 0.75 -2.43
N ILE A 345 6.07 1.17 -1.56
CA ILE A 345 7.20 1.99 -2.00
C ILE A 345 8.12 1.23 -2.96
N GLY A 346 8.33 -0.07 -2.73
CA GLY A 346 9.15 -0.92 -3.59
C GLY A 346 8.60 -1.07 -5.01
N LEU A 347 7.27 -1.17 -5.15
CA LEU A 347 6.62 -1.16 -6.47
C LEU A 347 6.95 0.11 -7.27
N ILE A 348 7.02 1.26 -6.59
CA ILE A 348 7.34 2.56 -7.20
C ILE A 348 8.83 2.66 -7.53
N LEU A 349 9.70 2.33 -6.58
CA LEU A 349 11.16 2.41 -6.79
C LEU A 349 11.65 1.44 -7.87
N THR A 350 10.97 0.31 -8.07
CA THR A 350 11.30 -0.62 -9.16
C THR A 350 11.17 0.04 -10.53
N TYR A 351 10.15 0.90 -10.73
CA TYR A 351 9.94 1.64 -11.98
C TYR A 351 11.13 2.54 -12.31
N PHE A 352 11.69 3.21 -11.30
CA PHE A 352 12.78 4.16 -11.48
C PHE A 352 14.17 3.50 -11.52
N PHE A 353 14.44 2.55 -10.62
CA PHE A 353 15.80 2.02 -10.43
C PHE A 353 16.06 0.67 -11.10
N HIS A 354 15.01 -0.07 -11.47
CA HIS A 354 15.17 -1.46 -11.92
C HIS A 354 14.44 -1.81 -13.21
N GLY A 355 13.73 -0.86 -13.81
CA GLY A 355 13.15 -0.98 -15.14
C GLY A 355 11.62 -1.00 -15.17
N LYS A 356 11.08 -0.41 -16.25
CA LYS A 356 9.64 -0.34 -16.54
C LYS A 356 9.00 -1.70 -16.79
N ASP A 357 9.77 -2.66 -17.32
CA ASP A 357 9.35 -4.04 -17.61
C ASP A 357 8.92 -4.77 -16.34
N LYS A 358 9.77 -4.75 -15.30
CA LYS A 358 9.46 -5.36 -13.99
C LYS A 358 8.33 -4.61 -13.30
N ALA A 359 8.36 -3.28 -13.33
CA ALA A 359 7.35 -2.44 -12.71
C ALA A 359 5.94 -2.68 -13.30
N LYS A 360 5.84 -2.95 -14.60
CA LYS A 360 4.55 -3.26 -15.27
C LYS A 360 3.83 -4.44 -14.63
N VAL A 361 4.57 -5.50 -14.30
CA VAL A 361 4.03 -6.70 -13.66
C VAL A 361 3.81 -6.45 -12.17
N LEU A 362 4.83 -5.98 -11.47
CA LEU A 362 4.81 -5.83 -10.01
C LEU A 362 3.79 -4.78 -9.54
N CYS A 363 3.57 -3.69 -10.29
CA CYS A 363 2.56 -2.70 -9.94
C CYS A 363 1.13 -3.26 -9.99
N GLN A 364 0.87 -4.41 -10.63
CA GLN A 364 -0.44 -5.06 -10.62
C GLN A 364 -0.81 -5.61 -9.22
N ASN A 365 0.17 -5.81 -8.33
CA ASN A 365 -0.05 -6.27 -6.95
C ASN A 365 -0.85 -5.33 -6.05
N CYS A 366 -0.93 -4.05 -6.43
CA CYS A 366 -1.69 -3.10 -5.64
C CYS A 366 -3.19 -3.29 -5.86
N VAL A 367 -3.88 -3.77 -4.81
CA VAL A 367 -5.36 -3.85 -4.77
C VAL A 367 -6.02 -2.46 -4.67
N GLY A 368 -5.27 -1.42 -4.32
CA GLY A 368 -5.79 -0.05 -4.18
C GLY A 368 -6.55 0.21 -2.87
N CYS A 369 -6.25 -0.52 -1.78
CA CYS A 369 -6.98 -0.38 -0.50
C CYS A 369 -6.50 0.76 0.43
N GLU A 370 -5.53 1.56 -0.03
CA GLU A 370 -5.02 2.76 0.66
C GLU A 370 -4.41 2.58 2.06
N SER A 371 -4.30 1.34 2.55
CA SER A 371 -3.69 1.03 3.85
C SER A 371 -2.25 1.57 3.97
N CYS A 372 -1.46 1.48 2.91
CA CYS A 372 -0.09 2.00 2.88
C CYS A 372 -0.01 3.53 2.95
N LYS A 373 -0.99 4.27 2.42
CA LYS A 373 -1.10 5.73 2.54
C LYS A 373 -1.41 6.11 3.99
N ASN A 374 -2.39 5.44 4.58
CA ASN A 374 -2.85 5.72 5.94
C ASN A 374 -1.75 5.52 7.01
N VAL A 375 -0.82 4.57 6.80
CA VAL A 375 0.26 4.28 7.75
C VAL A 375 1.58 5.02 7.44
N CYS A 376 1.65 5.78 6.35
CA CYS A 376 2.93 6.27 5.83
C CYS A 376 3.55 7.32 6.76
N ALA A 377 4.70 6.99 7.36
CA ALA A 377 5.49 7.88 8.20
C ALA A 377 5.99 9.16 7.50
N GLY A 378 6.07 9.14 6.16
CA GLY A 378 6.47 10.29 5.34
C GLY A 378 5.32 10.94 4.59
N GLY A 379 4.06 10.58 4.89
CA GLY A 379 2.89 11.19 4.25
C GLY A 379 2.81 10.98 2.73
N ILE A 380 3.31 9.87 2.22
CA ILE A 380 3.36 9.56 0.78
C ILE A 380 2.02 8.96 0.32
N ASP A 381 1.45 9.49 -0.76
CA ASP A 381 0.27 8.90 -1.42
C ASP A 381 0.69 7.76 -2.36
N LEU A 382 1.15 6.65 -1.76
CA LEU A 382 1.64 5.47 -2.47
C LEU A 382 0.62 4.90 -3.49
N PRO A 383 -0.70 4.78 -3.18
CA PRO A 383 -1.69 4.34 -4.16
C PRO A 383 -1.82 5.27 -5.37
N ARG A 384 -1.77 6.60 -5.18
CA ARG A 384 -1.77 7.56 -6.29
C ARG A 384 -0.56 7.37 -7.20
N LEU A 385 0.63 7.22 -6.62
CA LEU A 385 1.86 7.00 -7.40
C LEU A 385 1.81 5.69 -8.19
N ILE A 386 1.30 4.60 -7.61
CA ILE A 386 1.15 3.32 -8.32
C ILE A 386 0.14 3.43 -9.47
N ARG A 387 -0.98 4.14 -9.28
CA ARG A 387 -1.95 4.43 -10.36
C ARG A 387 -1.31 5.22 -11.49
N GLU A 388 -0.50 6.23 -11.15
CA GLU A 388 0.20 7.04 -12.13
C GLU A 388 1.20 6.20 -12.94
N ILE A 389 1.96 5.31 -12.30
CA ILE A 389 2.85 4.38 -13.01
C ILE A 389 2.06 3.52 -13.99
N ARG A 390 0.92 2.94 -13.56
CA ARG A 390 0.06 2.16 -14.45
C ARG A 390 -0.40 2.99 -15.65
N SER A 391 -0.82 4.24 -15.44
CA SER A 391 -1.21 5.15 -16.51
C SER A 391 -0.08 5.43 -17.49
N ARG A 392 1.10 5.84 -17.00
CA ARG A 392 2.27 6.13 -17.85
C ARG A 392 2.68 4.91 -18.68
N LEU A 393 2.69 3.72 -18.07
CA LEU A 393 2.98 2.47 -18.78
C LEU A 393 1.91 2.11 -19.82
N THR A 394 0.63 2.34 -19.52
CA THR A 394 -0.47 2.11 -20.47
C THR A 394 -0.42 3.09 -21.65
N ASP A 395 -0.06 4.35 -21.41
CA ASP A 395 0.10 5.34 -22.48
C ASP A 395 1.29 5.02 -23.39
N GLU A 396 2.41 4.55 -22.83
CA GLU A 396 3.62 4.19 -23.58
C GLU A 396 3.48 2.87 -24.36
N GLN A 397 2.84 1.85 -23.76
CA GLN A 397 2.88 0.47 -24.27
C GLN A 397 1.51 -0.07 -24.71
N GLY A 398 0.46 0.73 -24.57
CA GLY A 398 -0.93 0.31 -24.77
C GLY A 398 -1.52 -0.45 -23.57
N GLY A 399 -2.84 -0.38 -23.42
CA GLY A 399 -3.58 -1.00 -22.31
C GLY A 399 -4.01 -2.45 -22.52
N GLY A 400 -3.49 -3.10 -23.57
CA GLY A 400 -3.94 -4.42 -24.02
C GLY A 400 -5.34 -4.40 -24.66
N VAL A 401 -5.71 -5.51 -25.30
CA VAL A 401 -6.99 -5.62 -26.03
C VAL A 401 -8.18 -5.50 -25.08
N GLU A 402 -8.17 -6.24 -23.96
CA GLU A 402 -9.25 -6.23 -22.97
C GLU A 402 -9.46 -4.84 -22.36
N GLY A 403 -8.37 -4.17 -21.95
CA GLY A 403 -8.43 -2.83 -21.37
C GLY A 403 -8.97 -1.80 -22.36
N THR A 404 -8.58 -1.90 -23.63
CA THR A 404 -9.02 -0.99 -24.69
C THR A 404 -10.50 -1.20 -25.03
N LEU A 405 -10.96 -2.45 -25.11
CA LEU A 405 -12.37 -2.77 -25.34
C LEU A 405 -13.24 -2.27 -24.17
N MET A 406 -12.84 -2.55 -22.93
CA MET A 406 -13.56 -2.08 -21.75
C MET A 406 -13.61 -0.55 -21.69
N ALA A 407 -12.51 0.13 -22.04
CA ALA A 407 -12.47 1.58 -22.15
C ALA A 407 -13.46 2.11 -23.21
N ALA A 408 -13.49 1.52 -24.40
CA ALA A 408 -14.42 1.92 -25.47
C ALA A 408 -15.88 1.74 -25.05
N VAL A 409 -16.20 0.64 -24.37
CA VAL A 409 -17.54 0.37 -23.83
C VAL A 409 -17.92 1.39 -22.75
N MET A 410 -17.06 1.61 -21.75
CA MET A 410 -17.35 2.51 -20.64
C MET A 410 -17.43 3.99 -21.06
N LYS A 411 -16.70 4.39 -22.11
CA LYS A 411 -16.78 5.74 -22.67
C LYS A 411 -18.15 6.05 -23.27
N ASN A 412 -18.80 5.05 -23.88
CA ASN A 412 -20.10 5.21 -24.51
C ASN A 412 -21.20 4.71 -23.58
N ARG A 413 -21.77 5.64 -22.80
CA ARG A 413 -22.87 5.37 -21.86
C ARG A 413 -24.02 4.58 -22.48
N LYS A 414 -24.47 4.96 -23.70
CA LYS A 414 -25.59 4.28 -24.37
C LYS A 414 -25.24 2.82 -24.66
N MET A 415 -24.04 2.57 -25.19
CA MET A 415 -23.56 1.21 -25.46
C MET A 415 -23.42 0.39 -24.17
N PHE A 416 -22.81 0.94 -23.13
CA PHE A 416 -22.67 0.28 -21.83
C PHE A 416 -24.02 -0.14 -21.25
N HIS A 417 -25.02 0.74 -21.28
CA HIS A 417 -26.36 0.44 -20.77
C HIS A 417 -27.09 -0.60 -21.63
N SER A 418 -27.02 -0.47 -22.96
CA SER A 418 -27.63 -1.44 -23.87
C SER A 418 -27.04 -2.84 -23.67
N LEU A 419 -25.73 -2.94 -23.47
CA LEU A 419 -25.07 -4.22 -23.18
C LEU A 419 -25.49 -4.80 -21.84
N LEU A 420 -25.60 -3.99 -20.78
CA LEU A 420 -26.07 -4.48 -19.47
C LEU A 420 -27.54 -4.91 -19.51
N LYS A 421 -28.39 -4.19 -20.23
CA LYS A 421 -29.80 -4.57 -20.42
C LYS A 421 -29.95 -5.84 -21.24
N PHE A 422 -29.14 -6.01 -22.29
CA PHE A 422 -29.09 -7.26 -23.02
C PHE A 422 -28.59 -8.41 -22.13
N ALA A 423 -27.54 -8.17 -21.34
CA ALA A 423 -27.00 -9.15 -20.41
C ALA A 423 -28.00 -9.54 -19.31
N SER A 424 -28.85 -8.62 -18.82
CA SER A 424 -29.88 -8.96 -17.83
C SER A 424 -30.95 -9.91 -18.37
N TYR A 425 -31.24 -9.84 -19.67
CA TYR A 425 -32.10 -10.79 -20.37
C TYR A 425 -31.37 -12.10 -20.68
N ALA A 426 -30.15 -12.03 -21.22
CA ALA A 426 -29.37 -13.18 -21.65
C ALA A 426 -28.92 -14.09 -20.49
N GLN A 427 -28.77 -13.55 -19.27
CA GLN A 427 -28.37 -14.32 -18.10
C GLN A 427 -29.50 -15.18 -17.49
N LYS A 428 -30.76 -15.02 -17.91
CA LYS A 428 -31.92 -15.71 -17.30
C LYS A 428 -31.76 -17.25 -17.20
N PRO A 429 -31.23 -17.95 -18.22
CA PRO A 429 -30.97 -19.38 -18.13
C PRO A 429 -29.94 -19.76 -17.05
N PHE A 430 -29.01 -18.84 -16.74
CA PHE A 430 -27.93 -19.09 -15.79
C PHE A 430 -28.25 -18.69 -14.35
N THR A 431 -29.26 -17.83 -14.15
CA THR A 431 -29.62 -17.30 -12.82
C THR A 431 -30.69 -18.11 -12.10
N GLY A 432 -31.54 -18.84 -12.85
CA GLY A 432 -32.65 -19.60 -12.28
C GLY A 432 -33.62 -18.75 -11.46
N GLY A 433 -33.72 -17.46 -11.76
CA GLY A 433 -34.55 -16.49 -11.01
C GLY A 433 -33.94 -15.97 -9.71
N THR A 434 -32.69 -16.29 -9.41
CA THR A 434 -31.99 -15.86 -8.17
C THR A 434 -31.14 -14.62 -8.40
N GLN A 435 -30.64 -14.01 -7.32
CA GLN A 435 -29.72 -12.86 -7.38
C GLN A 435 -28.29 -13.23 -7.83
N PHE A 436 -28.05 -14.49 -8.22
CA PHE A 436 -26.72 -14.99 -8.60
C PHE A 436 -26.76 -15.79 -9.89
N GLN A 437 -25.61 -15.90 -10.55
CA GLN A 437 -25.40 -16.80 -11.69
C GLN A 437 -25.08 -18.20 -11.17
N ARG A 438 -26.11 -19.06 -11.03
CA ARG A 438 -26.02 -20.40 -10.42
C ARG A 438 -25.57 -21.51 -11.38
N HIS A 439 -25.94 -21.44 -12.66
CA HIS A 439 -25.71 -22.52 -13.63
C HIS A 439 -24.53 -22.25 -14.57
N LEU A 440 -23.58 -21.39 -14.20
CA LEU A 440 -22.38 -21.20 -15.00
C LEU A 440 -21.50 -22.46 -14.88
N PRO A 441 -21.20 -23.18 -15.98
CA PRO A 441 -20.41 -24.41 -15.88
C PRO A 441 -19.04 -24.10 -15.26
N ALA A 442 -18.56 -24.96 -14.35
CA ALA A 442 -17.33 -24.71 -13.57
C ALA A 442 -16.09 -24.43 -14.45
N MET A 443 -16.06 -24.99 -15.66
CA MET A 443 -15.03 -24.73 -16.68
C MET A 443 -14.93 -23.24 -17.08
N PHE A 444 -16.05 -22.51 -17.08
CA PHE A 444 -16.08 -21.06 -17.38
C PHE A 444 -15.75 -20.19 -16.18
N LEU A 445 -15.83 -20.72 -14.95
CA LEU A 445 -15.48 -20.00 -13.73
C LEU A 445 -13.97 -20.08 -13.43
N GLY A 446 -13.29 -21.14 -13.85
CA GLY A 446 -11.86 -21.33 -13.59
C GLY A 446 -11.50 -21.08 -12.12
N LYS A 447 -10.47 -20.26 -11.87
CA LYS A 447 -10.06 -19.88 -10.50
C LYS A 447 -11.03 -18.89 -9.82
N HIS A 448 -12.07 -18.38 -10.49
CA HIS A 448 -13.07 -17.47 -9.91
C HIS A 448 -14.16 -18.16 -9.09
N GLY A 449 -14.12 -19.50 -8.97
CA GLY A 449 -15.11 -20.27 -8.21
C GLY A 449 -15.17 -20.00 -6.70
N PHE A 450 -14.34 -19.10 -6.15
CA PHE A 450 -14.31 -18.74 -4.73
C PHE A 450 -15.48 -17.86 -4.27
N LYS A 451 -16.25 -17.28 -5.20
CA LYS A 451 -17.47 -16.51 -4.92
C LYS A 451 -18.53 -16.74 -5.99
N ALA A 452 -19.80 -16.63 -5.61
CA ALA A 452 -20.90 -16.53 -6.56
C ALA A 452 -20.86 -15.15 -7.26
N LEU A 453 -21.14 -15.13 -8.56
CA LEU A 453 -21.25 -13.88 -9.32
C LEU A 453 -22.68 -13.34 -9.23
N PRO A 454 -22.87 -12.04 -8.99
CA PRO A 454 -24.20 -11.47 -8.92
C PRO A 454 -24.88 -11.47 -10.30
N ALA A 455 -26.19 -11.60 -10.30
CA ALA A 455 -27.02 -11.35 -11.47
C ALA A 455 -27.19 -9.84 -11.69
N ILE A 456 -27.28 -9.41 -12.94
CA ILE A 456 -27.73 -8.06 -13.29
C ILE A 456 -29.23 -7.95 -12.92
N ALA A 457 -29.66 -6.82 -12.38
CA ALA A 457 -31.06 -6.61 -12.04
C ALA A 457 -31.96 -6.64 -13.29
N ASN A 458 -33.18 -7.15 -13.14
CA ASN A 458 -34.18 -7.19 -14.22
C ASN A 458 -34.57 -5.78 -14.71
N GLU A 459 -34.75 -4.86 -13.76
CA GLU A 459 -35.05 -3.44 -14.00
C GLU A 459 -33.97 -2.62 -13.26
N ALA A 460 -33.25 -1.76 -13.97
CA ALA A 460 -32.21 -0.92 -13.38
C ALA A 460 -32.85 0.20 -12.52
N PHE A 461 -32.13 0.75 -11.55
CA PHE A 461 -32.64 1.82 -10.68
C PHE A 461 -33.12 3.03 -11.49
N ARG A 462 -32.34 3.42 -12.51
CA ARG A 462 -32.70 4.53 -13.42
C ARG A 462 -34.07 4.36 -14.08
N ASP A 463 -34.47 3.12 -14.37
CA ASP A 463 -35.75 2.81 -15.02
C ASP A 463 -36.92 2.84 -14.00
N ARG A 464 -36.60 2.68 -12.70
CA ARG A 464 -37.55 2.77 -11.59
C ARG A 464 -37.76 4.19 -11.09
N TRP A 465 -36.83 5.10 -11.34
CA TRP A 465 -36.77 6.45 -10.76
C TRP A 465 -38.10 7.21 -10.80
N ALA A 466 -38.78 7.23 -11.96
CA ALA A 466 -40.04 7.97 -12.12
C ALA A 466 -41.16 7.49 -11.15
N LYS A 467 -41.11 6.24 -10.69
CA LYS A 467 -42.09 5.64 -9.78
C LYS A 467 -41.77 5.90 -8.31
N ILE A 468 -40.48 6.04 -7.97
CA ILE A 468 -39.99 6.09 -6.59
C ILE A 468 -39.50 7.48 -6.17
N ALA A 469 -39.42 8.43 -7.09
CA ALA A 469 -38.97 9.79 -6.81
C ALA A 469 -39.83 10.42 -5.70
N PRO A 470 -39.22 10.86 -4.58
CA PRO A 470 -39.96 11.39 -3.45
C PRO A 470 -40.51 12.77 -3.81
N ARG A 471 -41.77 13.03 -3.43
CA ARG A 471 -42.40 14.34 -3.56
C ARG A 471 -42.37 15.06 -2.22
N VAL A 472 -41.47 16.04 -2.09
CA VAL A 472 -41.33 16.84 -0.88
C VAL A 472 -41.66 18.29 -1.21
N ALA A 473 -42.74 18.81 -0.62
CA ALA A 473 -43.23 20.16 -0.90
C ALA A 473 -42.30 21.26 -0.36
N THR A 474 -41.81 21.10 0.86
CA THR A 474 -40.90 22.04 1.54
C THR A 474 -39.64 21.30 1.99
N PRO A 475 -38.67 21.10 1.08
CA PRO A 475 -37.51 20.29 1.39
C PRO A 475 -36.55 20.99 2.35
N ARG A 476 -36.06 20.25 3.36
CA ARG A 476 -35.00 20.72 4.26
C ARG A 476 -33.65 20.81 3.54
N TYR A 477 -33.42 19.88 2.62
CA TYR A 477 -32.23 19.81 1.76
C TYR A 477 -32.61 19.37 0.36
N ARG A 478 -31.84 19.81 -0.63
CA ARG A 478 -31.90 19.36 -2.02
C ARG A 478 -30.63 18.58 -2.35
N VAL A 479 -30.77 17.33 -2.74
CA VAL A 479 -29.61 16.46 -3.01
C VAL A 479 -29.74 15.75 -4.34
N ALA A 480 -28.59 15.44 -4.94
CA ALA A 480 -28.53 14.55 -6.09
C ALA A 480 -27.94 13.19 -5.68
N ILE A 481 -28.45 12.11 -6.25
CA ILE A 481 -27.86 10.77 -6.09
C ILE A 481 -26.89 10.48 -7.23
N PHE A 482 -25.63 10.23 -6.89
CA PHE A 482 -24.68 9.55 -7.77
C PHE A 482 -24.78 8.03 -7.55
N GLY A 483 -25.54 7.35 -8.42
CA GLY A 483 -25.85 5.92 -8.30
C GLY A 483 -24.71 4.99 -8.72
N GLY A 484 -23.77 5.49 -9.52
CA GLY A 484 -22.68 4.69 -10.08
C GLY A 484 -23.18 3.49 -10.91
N CYS A 485 -22.29 2.58 -11.27
CA CYS A 485 -22.64 1.46 -12.17
C CYS A 485 -23.19 0.24 -11.43
N ALA A 486 -22.64 -0.11 -10.27
CA ALA A 486 -23.02 -1.34 -9.56
C ALA A 486 -24.42 -1.23 -8.93
N GLN A 487 -24.76 -0.10 -8.32
CA GLN A 487 -26.05 0.03 -7.63
C GLN A 487 -27.17 0.30 -8.63
N ASP A 488 -26.89 0.96 -9.74
CA ASP A 488 -27.90 1.16 -10.78
C ASP A 488 -28.32 -0.16 -11.45
N PHE A 489 -27.36 -1.03 -11.79
CA PHE A 489 -27.62 -2.22 -12.59
C PHE A 489 -27.57 -3.56 -11.85
N ILE A 490 -26.95 -3.64 -10.67
CA ILE A 490 -26.77 -4.90 -9.92
C ILE A 490 -27.55 -4.86 -8.61
N TYR A 491 -27.46 -3.73 -7.87
CA TYR A 491 -28.08 -3.58 -6.54
C TYR A 491 -29.03 -2.37 -6.43
N PRO A 492 -30.07 -2.26 -7.28
CA PRO A 492 -30.99 -1.12 -7.26
C PRO A 492 -31.72 -0.97 -5.93
N GLU A 493 -31.89 -2.06 -5.17
CA GLU A 493 -32.51 -2.05 -3.85
C GLU A 493 -31.78 -1.14 -2.85
N GLN A 494 -30.47 -0.95 -3.02
CA GLN A 494 -29.66 -0.10 -2.14
C GLN A 494 -29.99 1.38 -2.34
N LEU A 495 -30.18 1.80 -3.59
CA LEU A 495 -30.57 3.17 -3.92
C LEU A 495 -32.03 3.44 -3.54
N GLU A 496 -32.92 2.46 -3.68
CA GLU A 496 -34.30 2.54 -3.19
C GLU A 496 -34.35 2.75 -1.67
N ALA A 497 -33.53 2.01 -0.92
CA ALA A 497 -33.40 2.18 0.52
C ALA A 497 -32.93 3.60 0.89
N CYS A 498 -31.96 4.15 0.15
CA CYS A 498 -31.54 5.55 0.31
C CYS A 498 -32.69 6.53 0.06
N VAL A 499 -33.39 6.40 -1.07
CA VAL A 499 -34.51 7.27 -1.42
C VAL A 499 -35.62 7.23 -0.36
N LYS A 500 -35.92 6.04 0.18
CA LYS A 500 -36.89 5.87 1.28
C LYS A 500 -36.49 6.69 2.50
N VAL A 501 -35.23 6.57 2.94
CA VAL A 501 -34.72 7.29 4.13
C VAL A 501 -34.71 8.80 3.90
N LEU A 502 -34.20 9.26 2.76
CA LEU A 502 -34.14 10.68 2.41
C LEU A 502 -35.53 11.30 2.30
N GLY A 503 -36.46 10.62 1.60
CA GLY A 503 -37.84 11.08 1.43
C GLY A 503 -38.59 11.18 2.75
N ALA A 504 -38.45 10.19 3.64
CA ALA A 504 -39.06 10.20 4.97
C ALA A 504 -38.56 11.35 5.86
N ARG A 505 -37.40 11.93 5.54
CA ARG A 505 -36.78 13.03 6.30
C ARG A 505 -36.84 14.36 5.56
N GLY A 506 -37.79 14.51 4.65
CA GLY A 506 -38.09 15.78 3.98
C GLY A 506 -36.95 16.28 3.09
N VAL A 507 -36.18 15.37 2.49
CA VAL A 507 -35.12 15.71 1.53
C VAL A 507 -35.67 15.62 0.11
N ALA A 508 -35.52 16.68 -0.67
CA ALA A 508 -35.78 16.62 -2.11
C ALA A 508 -34.62 15.91 -2.80
N VAL A 509 -34.93 14.83 -3.52
CA VAL A 509 -33.93 13.97 -4.17
C VAL A 509 -34.08 14.04 -5.67
N GLU A 510 -32.97 14.29 -6.36
CA GLU A 510 -32.86 14.23 -7.81
C GLU A 510 -31.91 13.10 -8.24
N TYR A 511 -32.21 12.44 -9.37
CA TYR A 511 -31.33 11.45 -9.97
C TYR A 511 -30.93 11.89 -11.38
N PRO A 512 -29.76 12.52 -11.55
CA PRO A 512 -29.32 12.99 -12.86
C PRO A 512 -29.10 11.84 -13.85
N MET A 513 -30.03 11.66 -14.80
CA MET A 513 -30.07 10.52 -15.71
C MET A 513 -28.89 10.44 -16.69
N ALA A 514 -28.19 11.57 -16.88
CA ALA A 514 -27.03 11.66 -17.77
C ALA A 514 -25.75 11.07 -17.17
N GLN A 515 -25.72 10.83 -15.84
CA GLN A 515 -24.56 10.28 -15.14
C GLN A 515 -24.14 8.89 -15.65
N THR A 516 -22.87 8.57 -15.46
CA THR A 516 -22.25 7.31 -15.89
C THR A 516 -21.38 6.71 -14.76
N CYS A 517 -20.54 5.72 -15.06
CA CYS A 517 -19.57 5.17 -14.12
C CYS A 517 -18.69 6.28 -13.51
N CYS A 518 -18.18 6.10 -12.29
CA CYS A 518 -17.25 7.07 -11.70
C CYS A 518 -15.88 7.12 -12.41
N GLY A 519 -15.49 6.06 -13.12
CA GLY A 519 -14.19 5.97 -13.80
C GLY A 519 -13.07 5.27 -13.00
N LEU A 520 -13.29 4.95 -11.72
CA LEU A 520 -12.28 4.30 -10.88
C LEU A 520 -11.73 2.97 -11.46
N PRO A 521 -12.54 2.07 -12.06
CA PRO A 521 -11.99 0.87 -12.70
C PRO A 521 -11.03 1.17 -13.85
N LEU A 522 -11.27 2.25 -14.60
CA LEU A 522 -10.39 2.70 -15.68
C LEU A 522 -9.06 3.18 -15.12
N GLU A 523 -9.07 3.97 -14.04
CA GLU A 523 -7.85 4.35 -13.32
C GLU A 523 -7.05 3.14 -12.83
N MET A 524 -7.73 2.14 -12.24
CA MET A 524 -7.06 0.92 -11.77
C MET A 524 -6.39 0.15 -12.89
N MET A 525 -6.91 0.23 -14.13
CA MET A 525 -6.34 -0.38 -15.32
C MET A 525 -5.31 0.48 -16.05
N GLY A 526 -5.05 1.71 -15.59
CA GLY A 526 -4.17 2.67 -16.28
C GLY A 526 -4.83 3.39 -17.46
N GLN A 527 -6.15 3.25 -17.66
CA GLN A 527 -6.90 3.85 -18.77
C GLN A 527 -7.31 5.31 -18.46
N ARG A 528 -6.33 6.16 -18.11
CA ARG A 528 -6.54 7.54 -17.63
C ARG A 528 -7.26 8.44 -18.61
N LYS A 529 -6.95 8.35 -19.91
CA LYS A 529 -7.62 9.16 -20.95
C LYS A 529 -9.13 8.95 -20.94
N THR A 530 -9.56 7.70 -20.91
CA THR A 530 -10.98 7.34 -20.83
C THR A 530 -11.60 7.70 -19.49
N SER A 531 -10.85 7.56 -18.39
CA SER A 531 -11.28 7.99 -17.07
C SER A 531 -11.60 9.50 -17.04
N VAL A 532 -10.76 10.32 -17.68
CA VAL A 532 -10.98 11.77 -17.87
C VAL A 532 -12.25 12.03 -18.67
N ASP A 533 -12.49 11.31 -19.78
CA ASP A 533 -13.70 11.48 -20.58
C ASP A 533 -14.98 11.18 -19.76
N VAL A 534 -14.95 10.09 -19.00
CA VAL A 534 -16.05 9.67 -18.12
C VAL A 534 -16.27 10.69 -16.99
N ALA A 535 -15.19 11.25 -16.44
CA ALA A 535 -15.26 12.30 -15.42
C ALA A 535 -15.91 13.57 -15.96
N LYS A 536 -15.58 14.00 -17.19
CA LYS A 536 -16.23 15.15 -17.85
C LYS A 536 -17.73 14.92 -18.07
N GLN A 537 -18.13 13.71 -18.52
CA GLN A 537 -19.54 13.36 -18.67
C GLN A 537 -20.31 13.49 -17.34
N ASN A 538 -19.69 13.09 -16.22
CA ASN A 538 -20.31 13.26 -14.91
C ASN A 538 -20.39 14.74 -14.50
N LEU A 539 -19.36 15.56 -14.74
CA LEU A 539 -19.46 17.00 -14.48
C LEU A 539 -20.59 17.66 -15.29
N GLU A 540 -20.79 17.23 -16.54
CA GLU A 540 -21.89 17.68 -17.41
C GLU A 540 -23.26 17.23 -16.91
N ALA A 541 -23.36 16.00 -16.36
CA ALA A 541 -24.60 15.46 -15.84
C ALA A 541 -25.09 16.16 -14.56
N PHE A 542 -24.19 16.73 -13.75
CA PHE A 542 -24.52 17.35 -12.48
C PHE A 542 -24.33 18.87 -12.53
N ASP A 543 -25.42 19.59 -12.30
CA ASP A 543 -25.37 21.00 -11.93
C ASP A 543 -25.21 21.11 -10.39
N ALA A 544 -23.97 21.00 -9.93
CA ALA A 544 -23.64 20.94 -8.50
C ALA A 544 -24.11 22.16 -7.70
N SER A 545 -24.35 23.30 -8.36
CA SER A 545 -24.82 24.55 -7.74
C SER A 545 -26.24 24.43 -7.17
N LYS A 546 -27.05 23.50 -7.68
CA LYS A 546 -28.45 23.28 -7.27
C LYS A 546 -28.60 22.41 -6.02
N TYR A 547 -27.53 21.78 -5.57
CA TYR A 547 -27.59 20.76 -4.53
C TYR A 547 -26.82 21.19 -3.29
N ASP A 548 -27.37 20.85 -2.13
CA ASP A 548 -26.66 20.90 -0.86
C ASP A 548 -25.58 19.82 -0.81
N ALA A 549 -25.89 18.63 -1.36
CA ALA A 549 -24.98 17.50 -1.44
C ALA A 549 -25.25 16.60 -2.66
N ILE A 550 -24.19 15.91 -3.12
CA ILE A 550 -24.24 14.82 -4.09
C ILE A 550 -23.91 13.53 -3.32
N ILE A 551 -24.94 12.73 -3.05
CA ILE A 551 -24.84 11.53 -2.21
C ILE A 551 -24.51 10.34 -3.08
N THR A 552 -23.54 9.52 -2.65
CA THR A 552 -23.30 8.21 -3.24
C THR A 552 -23.24 7.13 -2.16
N LEU A 553 -23.77 5.96 -2.48
CA LEU A 553 -23.73 4.77 -1.62
C LEU A 553 -22.54 3.86 -1.97
N CYS A 554 -21.55 4.40 -2.67
CA CYS A 554 -20.33 3.67 -2.97
C CYS A 554 -19.15 4.47 -2.45
N ALA A 555 -18.59 4.05 -1.32
CA ALA A 555 -17.39 4.66 -0.73
C ALA A 555 -16.24 4.80 -1.75
N SER A 556 -16.11 3.85 -2.68
CA SER A 556 -15.10 3.92 -3.75
C SER A 556 -15.40 4.99 -4.79
N CYS A 557 -16.68 5.20 -5.14
CA CYS A 557 -17.08 6.32 -5.99
C CYS A 557 -16.86 7.63 -5.27
N ALA A 558 -17.30 7.75 -4.01
CA ALA A 558 -17.14 8.96 -3.21
C ALA A 558 -15.67 9.41 -3.13
N SER A 559 -14.76 8.52 -2.72
CA SER A 559 -13.33 8.83 -2.65
C SER A 559 -12.75 9.22 -4.02
N HIS A 560 -13.13 8.54 -5.10
CA HIS A 560 -12.66 8.86 -6.44
C HIS A 560 -13.17 10.21 -6.96
N LEU A 561 -14.47 10.47 -6.83
CA LEU A 561 -15.11 11.72 -7.24
C LEU A 561 -14.62 12.91 -6.41
N LYS A 562 -14.31 12.71 -5.12
CA LYS A 562 -13.87 13.77 -4.22
C LYS A 562 -12.37 14.06 -4.32
N HIS A 563 -11.54 13.03 -4.35
CA HIS A 563 -10.08 13.18 -4.23
C HIS A 563 -9.29 12.94 -5.51
N VAL A 564 -9.85 12.25 -6.51
CA VAL A 564 -9.12 11.92 -7.74
C VAL A 564 -9.54 12.81 -8.91
N TYR A 565 -10.83 13.16 -9.01
CA TYR A 565 -11.33 14.05 -10.06
C TYR A 565 -10.55 15.38 -10.14
N PRO A 566 -10.32 16.12 -9.04
CA PRO A 566 -9.53 17.35 -9.08
C PRO A 566 -8.16 17.16 -9.73
N HIS A 567 -7.50 16.03 -9.47
CA HIS A 567 -6.17 15.75 -10.00
C HIS A 567 -6.17 15.30 -11.47
N ILE A 568 -7.09 14.42 -11.88
CA ILE A 568 -7.06 13.89 -13.25
C ILE A 568 -7.59 14.90 -14.27
N LEU A 569 -8.44 15.84 -13.82
CA LEU A 569 -9.05 16.90 -14.60
C LEU A 569 -8.30 18.23 -14.54
N GLU A 570 -7.22 18.32 -13.77
CA GLU A 570 -6.35 19.50 -13.72
C GLU A 570 -5.90 19.89 -15.14
N GLY A 571 -6.14 21.16 -15.49
CA GLY A 571 -5.89 21.72 -16.83
C GLY A 571 -6.78 21.17 -17.96
N LYS A 572 -7.77 20.33 -17.67
CA LYS A 572 -8.63 19.65 -18.66
C LYS A 572 -10.12 19.95 -18.51
N ALA A 573 -10.52 20.57 -17.41
CA ALA A 573 -11.87 21.05 -17.14
C ALA A 573 -11.80 22.32 -16.27
N ASP A 574 -12.91 23.05 -16.17
CA ASP A 574 -13.02 24.23 -15.32
C ASP A 574 -12.77 23.89 -13.84
N ALA A 575 -11.69 24.41 -13.26
CA ALA A 575 -11.23 24.04 -11.92
C ALA A 575 -12.27 24.38 -10.83
N ALA A 576 -12.97 25.51 -10.97
CA ALA A 576 -14.01 25.92 -10.02
C ALA A 576 -15.19 24.96 -10.04
N ARG A 577 -15.66 24.55 -11.23
CA ARG A 577 -16.71 23.55 -11.40
C ARG A 577 -16.31 22.17 -10.86
N VAL A 578 -15.07 21.74 -11.12
CA VAL A 578 -14.56 20.46 -10.60
C VAL A 578 -14.53 20.49 -9.08
N GLN A 579 -14.00 21.56 -8.48
CA GLN A 579 -13.91 21.71 -7.04
C GLN A 579 -15.29 21.76 -6.39
N LEU A 580 -16.22 22.57 -6.94
CA LEU A 580 -17.61 22.64 -6.47
C LEU A 580 -18.28 21.26 -6.50
N PHE A 581 -18.13 20.52 -7.60
CA PHE A 581 -18.66 19.16 -7.69
C PHE A 581 -18.06 18.24 -6.62
N SER A 582 -16.73 18.21 -6.50
CA SER A 582 -16.02 17.35 -5.55
C SER A 582 -16.33 17.70 -4.08
N ASP A 583 -16.50 18.97 -3.75
CA ASP A 583 -16.86 19.42 -2.40
C ASP A 583 -18.27 19.01 -2.00
N LYS A 584 -19.20 19.02 -2.97
CA LYS A 584 -20.58 18.58 -2.79
C LYS A 584 -20.71 17.06 -2.65
N VAL A 585 -19.72 16.27 -3.11
CA VAL A 585 -19.76 14.81 -2.98
C VAL A 585 -19.58 14.38 -1.51
N THR A 586 -20.52 13.55 -1.05
CA THR A 586 -20.50 12.92 0.27
C THR A 586 -20.95 11.46 0.18
N ASP A 587 -20.45 10.62 1.10
CA ASP A 587 -21.00 9.28 1.27
C ASP A 587 -22.35 9.31 2.02
N TYR A 588 -23.12 8.24 1.85
CA TYR A 588 -24.43 8.06 2.46
C TYR A 588 -24.40 8.15 3.99
N SER A 589 -23.46 7.46 4.64
CA SER A 589 -23.44 7.35 6.11
C SER A 589 -23.14 8.68 6.76
N SER A 590 -22.15 9.43 6.25
CA SER A 590 -21.85 10.79 6.74
C SER A 590 -23.02 11.73 6.53
N PHE A 591 -23.73 11.67 5.39
CA PHE A 591 -24.88 12.55 5.17
C PHE A 591 -26.03 12.24 6.14
N VAL A 592 -26.38 10.96 6.30
CA VAL A 592 -27.50 10.55 7.14
C VAL A 592 -27.21 10.77 8.63
N HIS A 593 -25.96 10.52 9.06
CA HIS A 593 -25.55 10.74 10.44
C HIS A 593 -25.28 12.22 10.75
N ASP A 594 -24.35 12.85 10.02
CA ASP A 594 -23.84 14.19 10.38
C ASP A 594 -24.74 15.34 9.89
N VAL A 595 -25.45 15.18 8.77
CA VAL A 595 -26.26 16.26 8.16
C VAL A 595 -27.74 16.14 8.47
N LEU A 596 -28.31 14.95 8.34
CA LEU A 596 -29.71 14.72 8.75
C LEU A 596 -29.84 14.64 10.27
N GLY A 597 -28.81 14.18 10.97
CA GLY A 597 -28.79 14.06 12.42
C GLY A 597 -29.65 12.91 12.91
N LEU A 598 -29.68 11.77 12.19
CA LEU A 598 -30.40 10.59 12.69
C LEU A 598 -29.73 10.07 13.96
N THR A 599 -30.57 9.70 14.92
CA THR A 599 -30.17 9.18 16.24
C THR A 599 -30.97 7.92 16.58
N GLU A 600 -30.65 7.24 17.68
CA GLU A 600 -31.43 6.13 18.23
C GLU A 600 -32.96 6.36 18.24
N LYS A 601 -33.41 7.62 18.45
CA LYS A 601 -34.84 7.97 18.52
C LYS A 601 -35.55 7.74 17.18
N ASP A 602 -34.82 7.78 16.09
CA ASP A 602 -35.31 7.62 14.73
C ASP A 602 -35.47 6.15 14.30
N PHE A 603 -35.03 5.20 15.12
CA PHE A 603 -35.03 3.78 14.79
C PHE A 603 -35.85 2.94 15.78
N ASN A 604 -36.45 1.86 15.25
CA ASN A 604 -37.14 0.85 16.07
C ASN A 604 -36.17 -0.07 16.82
N ASN A 605 -34.89 -0.06 16.46
CA ASN A 605 -33.83 -0.97 16.91
C ASN A 605 -34.26 -2.45 16.90
N SER A 606 -33.94 -3.17 15.82
CA SER A 606 -34.40 -4.56 15.64
C SER A 606 -33.89 -5.55 16.69
N GLY A 607 -32.89 -5.19 17.51
CA GLY A 607 -32.13 -6.13 18.33
C GLY A 607 -31.32 -7.15 17.52
N GLU A 608 -31.29 -7.02 16.19
CA GLU A 608 -30.52 -7.88 15.29
C GLU A 608 -29.02 -7.68 15.58
N LYS A 609 -28.27 -8.78 15.69
CA LYS A 609 -26.80 -8.71 15.80
C LYS A 609 -26.22 -8.41 14.42
N VAL A 610 -25.64 -7.22 14.28
CA VAL A 610 -25.06 -6.73 13.02
C VAL A 610 -23.58 -6.50 13.21
N THR A 611 -22.77 -7.09 12.35
CA THR A 611 -21.34 -6.77 12.23
C THR A 611 -21.07 -5.86 11.04
N TYR A 612 -19.89 -5.25 10.98
CA TYR A 612 -19.54 -4.26 9.97
C TYR A 612 -18.30 -4.69 9.20
N HIS A 613 -18.26 -4.32 7.92
CA HIS A 613 -17.02 -4.29 7.15
C HIS A 613 -16.72 -2.85 6.74
N ALA A 614 -15.78 -2.23 7.44
CA ALA A 614 -15.28 -0.90 7.12
C ALA A 614 -14.55 -0.91 5.77
N SER A 615 -15.27 -0.50 4.73
CA SER A 615 -14.78 -0.49 3.35
C SER A 615 -13.55 0.40 3.21
N CYS A 616 -12.48 -0.04 2.53
CA CYS A 616 -11.21 0.70 2.54
C CYS A 616 -11.31 2.18 2.14
N HIS A 617 -12.13 2.51 1.13
CA HIS A 617 -12.33 3.90 0.70
C HIS A 617 -13.26 4.73 1.61
N ILE A 618 -14.00 4.11 2.54
CA ILE A 618 -14.77 4.86 3.56
C ILE A 618 -13.83 5.30 4.69
N CYS A 619 -13.13 4.34 5.30
CA CYS A 619 -12.33 4.60 6.49
C CYS A 619 -10.96 5.23 6.19
N ARG A 620 -10.34 4.91 5.05
CA ARG A 620 -9.01 5.45 4.69
C ARG A 620 -9.07 6.48 3.56
N GLY A 621 -10.01 6.31 2.63
CA GLY A 621 -10.17 7.24 1.51
C GLY A 621 -10.83 8.54 1.91
N LEU A 622 -11.98 8.45 2.61
CA LEU A 622 -12.74 9.60 3.10
C LEU A 622 -12.43 9.95 4.56
N GLY A 623 -11.74 9.08 5.29
CA GLY A 623 -11.47 9.28 6.73
C GLY A 623 -12.70 9.07 7.62
N VAL A 624 -13.76 8.45 7.11
CA VAL A 624 -15.03 8.25 7.81
C VAL A 624 -14.99 6.94 8.60
N THR A 625 -14.95 7.04 9.92
CA THR A 625 -14.89 5.89 10.83
C THR A 625 -16.09 5.81 11.77
N LYS A 626 -16.61 6.94 12.24
CA LYS A 626 -17.64 6.99 13.29
C LYS A 626 -19.05 6.77 12.74
N ALA A 627 -19.48 7.59 11.78
CA ALA A 627 -20.86 7.62 11.28
C ALA A 627 -21.47 6.24 10.93
N PRO A 628 -20.79 5.33 10.20
CA PRO A 628 -21.37 4.01 9.93
C PRO A 628 -21.58 3.17 11.19
N ARG A 629 -20.68 3.24 12.18
CA ARG A 629 -20.78 2.43 13.41
C ARG A 629 -21.90 2.93 14.30
N ASP A 630 -22.03 4.25 14.43
CA ASP A 630 -23.08 4.88 15.23
C ASP A 630 -24.46 4.58 14.61
N LEU A 631 -24.61 4.71 13.29
CA LEU A 631 -25.86 4.33 12.60
C LEU A 631 -26.23 2.85 12.79
N ILE A 632 -25.24 1.95 12.84
CA ILE A 632 -25.50 0.52 13.10
C ILE A 632 -25.94 0.32 14.56
N ALA A 633 -25.29 0.99 15.51
CA ALA A 633 -25.62 0.89 16.93
C ALA A 633 -27.00 1.50 17.25
N ASP A 634 -27.40 2.55 16.55
CA ASP A 634 -28.72 3.17 16.68
C ASP A 634 -29.81 2.29 16.07
N ALA A 635 -29.54 1.64 14.92
CA ALA A 635 -30.51 0.84 14.20
C ALA A 635 -30.60 -0.63 14.66
N ALA A 636 -29.56 -1.16 15.31
CA ALA A 636 -29.42 -2.58 15.65
C ALA A 636 -28.38 -2.81 16.78
N THR A 637 -28.06 -4.08 17.08
CA THR A 637 -26.96 -4.41 18.01
C THR A 637 -25.64 -4.56 17.24
N TYR A 638 -24.76 -3.55 17.32
CA TYR A 638 -23.45 -3.60 16.68
C TYR A 638 -22.50 -4.58 17.39
N VAL A 639 -21.91 -5.49 16.62
CA VAL A 639 -20.89 -6.45 17.05
C VAL A 639 -19.62 -6.26 16.20
N PRO A 640 -18.53 -5.71 16.75
CA PRO A 640 -17.29 -5.48 15.99
C PRO A 640 -16.69 -6.78 15.43
N CYS A 641 -16.17 -6.71 14.21
CA CYS A 641 -15.46 -7.82 13.56
C CYS A 641 -13.94 -7.68 13.72
N ALA A 642 -13.23 -8.80 13.90
CA ALA A 642 -11.78 -8.78 13.88
C ALA A 642 -11.22 -8.28 12.53
N GLU A 643 -10.18 -7.43 12.59
CA GLU A 643 -9.58 -6.79 11.41
C GLU A 643 -10.63 -6.09 10.51
N GLU A 644 -11.66 -5.48 11.10
CA GLU A 644 -12.85 -4.93 10.43
C GLU A 644 -12.53 -4.12 9.15
N ASP A 645 -11.48 -3.30 9.22
CA ASP A 645 -11.01 -2.34 8.21
C ASP A 645 -10.02 -2.92 7.18
N VAL A 646 -9.70 -4.22 7.27
CA VAL A 646 -8.83 -4.89 6.30
C VAL A 646 -9.60 -5.27 5.04
N CYS A 647 -8.97 -5.02 3.89
CA CYS A 647 -9.53 -5.23 2.56
C CYS A 647 -10.16 -6.63 2.39
N CYS A 648 -11.38 -6.68 1.84
CA CYS A 648 -12.10 -7.91 1.50
C CYS A 648 -11.53 -8.66 0.27
N GLY A 649 -10.54 -8.08 -0.42
CA GLY A 649 -9.91 -8.66 -1.60
C GLY A 649 -10.61 -8.36 -2.94
N PHE A 650 -11.64 -7.51 -2.98
CA PHE A 650 -12.33 -7.20 -4.24
C PHE A 650 -11.45 -6.41 -5.23
N GLY A 651 -11.05 -5.19 -4.85
CA GLY A 651 -10.19 -4.31 -5.67
C GLY A 651 -10.66 -4.08 -7.12
N GLY A 652 -11.96 -4.24 -7.41
CA GLY A 652 -12.50 -4.16 -8.77
C GLY A 652 -11.89 -5.21 -9.70
N THR A 653 -11.14 -4.74 -10.71
CA THR A 653 -10.45 -5.61 -11.68
C THR A 653 -9.37 -6.49 -11.06
N TYR A 654 -8.91 -6.16 -9.84
CA TYR A 654 -7.96 -7.00 -9.10
C TYR A 654 -8.50 -8.41 -8.86
N SER A 655 -9.76 -8.56 -8.39
CA SER A 655 -10.35 -9.88 -8.15
C SER A 655 -10.52 -10.75 -9.39
N MET A 656 -10.53 -10.13 -10.57
CA MET A 656 -10.52 -10.82 -11.87
C MET A 656 -9.10 -11.19 -12.31
N LYS A 657 -8.11 -10.35 -12.01
CA LYS A 657 -6.71 -10.60 -12.40
C LYS A 657 -6.01 -11.63 -11.50
N PHE A 658 -6.29 -11.57 -10.19
CA PHE A 658 -5.67 -12.37 -9.12
C PHE A 658 -6.73 -13.03 -8.22
N PRO A 659 -7.54 -13.95 -8.77
CA PRO A 659 -8.59 -14.62 -8.02
C PRO A 659 -8.10 -15.39 -6.79
N GLU A 660 -6.88 -15.91 -6.82
CA GLU A 660 -6.29 -16.75 -5.77
C GLU A 660 -6.01 -15.93 -4.50
N ILE A 661 -5.37 -14.76 -4.67
CA ILE A 661 -5.14 -13.80 -3.60
C ILE A 661 -6.48 -13.28 -3.07
N SER A 662 -7.39 -12.95 -3.99
CA SER A 662 -8.70 -12.38 -3.65
C SER A 662 -9.58 -13.35 -2.87
N GLY A 663 -9.58 -14.63 -3.26
CA GLY A 663 -10.28 -15.70 -2.57
C GLY A 663 -9.70 -15.97 -1.18
N THR A 664 -8.37 -15.93 -1.04
CA THR A 664 -7.71 -16.09 0.26
C THR A 664 -8.05 -14.94 1.22
N LEU A 665 -8.05 -13.70 0.73
CA LEU A 665 -8.48 -12.54 1.52
C LEU A 665 -9.96 -12.61 1.90
N LEU A 666 -10.81 -13.03 0.97
CA LEU A 666 -12.23 -13.21 1.21
C LEU A 666 -12.48 -14.27 2.29
N ALA A 667 -11.87 -15.45 2.17
CA ALA A 667 -12.05 -16.54 3.12
C ALA A 667 -11.72 -16.12 4.55
N LYS A 668 -10.61 -15.40 4.74
CA LYS A 668 -10.25 -14.86 6.07
C LYS A 668 -11.29 -13.86 6.59
N LYS A 669 -11.77 -12.95 5.73
CA LYS A 669 -12.79 -11.97 6.11
C LYS A 669 -14.12 -12.64 6.49
N LEU A 670 -14.55 -13.66 5.76
CA LEU A 670 -15.76 -14.42 6.06
C LEU A 670 -15.64 -15.17 7.40
N LYS A 671 -14.48 -15.77 7.67
CA LYS A 671 -14.20 -16.40 8.96
C LYS A 671 -14.39 -15.42 10.13
N HIS A 672 -13.80 -14.23 10.04
CA HIS A 672 -13.96 -13.23 11.10
C HIS A 672 -15.40 -12.74 11.24
N ILE A 673 -16.17 -12.69 10.15
CA ILE A 673 -17.60 -12.35 10.18
C ILE A 673 -18.37 -13.46 10.90
N GLU A 674 -18.12 -14.72 10.58
CA GLU A 674 -18.75 -15.88 11.23
C GLU A 674 -18.46 -15.93 12.73
N GLU A 675 -17.21 -15.67 13.14
CA GLU A 675 -16.77 -15.64 14.54
C GLU A 675 -17.52 -14.59 15.39
N THR A 676 -18.11 -13.55 14.78
CA THR A 676 -18.93 -12.57 15.51
C THR A 676 -20.28 -13.12 15.96
N GLY A 677 -20.78 -14.20 15.34
CA GLY A 677 -22.14 -14.69 15.55
C GLY A 677 -23.25 -13.73 15.09
N ALA A 678 -22.92 -12.70 14.31
CA ALA A 678 -23.89 -11.76 13.75
C ALA A 678 -24.74 -12.42 12.66
N SER A 679 -26.04 -12.13 12.63
CA SER A 679 -26.94 -12.60 11.57
C SER A 679 -26.80 -11.79 10.28
N ARG A 680 -26.17 -10.60 10.36
CA ARG A 680 -25.98 -9.70 9.22
C ARG A 680 -24.64 -8.99 9.28
N VAL A 681 -24.04 -8.79 8.11
CA VAL A 681 -22.90 -7.90 7.90
C VAL A 681 -23.30 -6.75 6.98
N VAL A 682 -22.92 -5.52 7.34
CA VAL A 682 -23.19 -4.31 6.54
C VAL A 682 -21.91 -3.58 6.12
N MET A 683 -22.00 -2.79 5.04
CA MET A 683 -20.88 -2.01 4.47
C MET A 683 -21.38 -0.86 3.59
N ASP A 684 -20.51 0.10 3.30
CA ASP A 684 -20.78 1.32 2.51
C ASP A 684 -20.35 1.22 1.02
N CYS A 685 -20.07 0.01 0.54
CA CYS A 685 -19.52 -0.17 -0.80
C CYS A 685 -20.15 -1.36 -1.53
N PRO A 686 -20.81 -1.17 -2.69
CA PRO A 686 -21.41 -2.24 -3.47
C PRO A 686 -20.38 -3.25 -4.00
N GLY A 687 -19.12 -2.82 -4.20
CA GLY A 687 -18.03 -3.74 -4.55
C GLY A 687 -17.69 -4.69 -3.41
N CYS A 688 -17.74 -4.21 -2.16
CA CYS A 688 -17.59 -5.06 -0.98
C CYS A 688 -18.80 -5.99 -0.82
N VAL A 689 -20.02 -5.49 -1.06
CA VAL A 689 -21.23 -6.33 -1.09
C VAL A 689 -21.06 -7.45 -2.10
N MET A 690 -20.64 -7.16 -3.33
CA MET A 690 -20.41 -8.17 -4.37
C MET A 690 -19.42 -9.26 -3.93
N GLN A 691 -18.33 -8.87 -3.28
CA GLN A 691 -17.30 -9.78 -2.82
C GLN A 691 -17.77 -10.65 -1.65
N LEU A 692 -18.36 -10.03 -0.61
CA LEU A 692 -18.79 -10.73 0.61
C LEU A 692 -20.07 -11.54 0.38
N ARG A 693 -21.07 -10.96 -0.27
CA ARG A 693 -22.35 -11.61 -0.59
C ARG A 693 -22.12 -12.83 -1.48
N GLY A 694 -21.24 -12.71 -2.48
CA GLY A 694 -20.84 -13.84 -3.32
C GLY A 694 -20.09 -14.94 -2.56
N GLY A 695 -19.23 -14.57 -1.61
CA GLY A 695 -18.51 -15.53 -0.77
C GLY A 695 -19.42 -16.27 0.22
N VAL A 696 -20.32 -15.54 0.89
CA VAL A 696 -21.37 -16.10 1.77
C VAL A 696 -22.24 -17.11 1.03
N GLU A 697 -22.76 -16.75 -0.16
CA GLU A 697 -23.56 -17.67 -0.98
C GLU A 697 -22.75 -18.91 -1.36
N LYS A 698 -21.48 -18.73 -1.77
CA LYS A 698 -20.61 -19.84 -2.17
C LYS A 698 -20.33 -20.82 -1.03
N GLN A 699 -20.20 -20.32 0.20
CA GLN A 699 -19.95 -21.13 1.40
C GLN A 699 -21.24 -21.61 2.09
N GLY A 700 -22.42 -21.22 1.60
CA GLY A 700 -23.70 -21.58 2.23
C GLY A 700 -23.89 -20.99 3.63
N MET A 701 -23.24 -19.86 3.92
CA MET A 701 -23.32 -19.20 5.23
C MET A 701 -24.70 -18.57 5.43
N LYS A 702 -25.20 -18.55 6.67
CA LYS A 702 -26.52 -18.00 7.02
C LYS A 702 -26.52 -16.48 7.27
N VAL A 703 -25.39 -15.80 7.10
CA VAL A 703 -25.24 -14.37 7.38
C VAL A 703 -25.79 -13.53 6.21
N LYS A 704 -26.71 -12.61 6.46
CA LYS A 704 -27.21 -11.65 5.45
C LYS A 704 -26.12 -10.61 5.15
N VAL A 705 -25.79 -10.40 3.87
CA VAL A 705 -24.85 -9.35 3.45
C VAL A 705 -25.64 -8.20 2.81
N SER A 706 -25.55 -7.00 3.37
CA SER A 706 -26.32 -5.83 2.89
C SER A 706 -25.51 -4.55 2.88
N HIS A 707 -25.96 -3.55 2.12
CA HIS A 707 -25.48 -2.20 2.26
C HIS A 707 -26.08 -1.56 3.53
N ILE A 708 -25.35 -0.65 4.18
CA ILE A 708 -25.84 0.01 5.42
C ILE A 708 -27.16 0.75 5.20
N ALA A 709 -27.38 1.32 4.02
CA ALA A 709 -28.65 1.96 3.66
C ALA A 709 -29.87 1.03 3.78
N GLU A 710 -29.70 -0.27 3.48
CA GLU A 710 -30.78 -1.25 3.63
C GLU A 710 -31.12 -1.44 5.12
N LEU A 711 -30.11 -1.56 5.99
CA LEU A 711 -30.30 -1.68 7.45
C LEU A 711 -31.02 -0.45 8.03
N VAL A 712 -30.56 0.75 7.65
CA VAL A 712 -31.15 2.03 8.11
C VAL A 712 -32.61 2.12 7.64
N ALA A 713 -32.89 1.82 6.37
CA ALA A 713 -34.23 1.90 5.80
C ALA A 713 -35.22 0.86 6.35
N GLU A 714 -34.73 -0.33 6.73
CA GLU A 714 -35.53 -1.38 7.37
C GLU A 714 -35.91 -1.03 8.82
N ASN A 715 -35.08 -0.25 9.53
CA ASN A 715 -35.28 0.07 10.95
C ASN A 715 -35.82 1.47 11.23
N LEU A 716 -35.89 2.35 10.22
CA LEU A 716 -36.36 3.73 10.38
C LEU A 716 -37.82 3.78 10.86
N LYS A 717 -38.10 4.59 11.88
CA LYS A 717 -39.47 4.93 12.29
C LYS A 717 -40.17 5.76 11.23
N HIS A 718 -41.46 5.47 11.06
CA HIS A 718 -42.34 6.15 10.12
C HIS A 718 -42.86 7.48 10.68
#